data_AF-A0A353EWP1-F1
#
_entry.id   AF-A0A353EWP1-F1
#
_cell.length_a   1.000
_cell.length_b   1.000
_cell.length_c   1.000
_cell.angle_alpha   90.00
_cell.angle_beta   90.00
_cell.angle_gamma   90.00
#
_symmetry.space_group_name_H-M   'P 1'
#
loop_
_entity.id
_entity.type
_entity.pdbx_description
1 polymer ?
#
loop_
_entity_poly.entity_id
_entity_poly.type
_entity_poly.pdbx_seq_one_letter_code
_entity_poly.pdbx_strand_id
1 'polypeptide(L)'
;MIQTERKSLTERGDSRSGKTEKKGMKYAEMRKTFISTVALLMAILMLCTACTGKTEGTEGTSGAETTGENGPPPDAMDLTDFKILCAEDADDTVKSLTIRLRNGLEDMCGIKLETDTDFVRRGEAVPTDTKEILVGNTNRRTATDLKKMDLQIIREGNRIYLLGGSEPAVGQAVTYFLENYIVRGYVSIADPTVCLREGTYPAEKLLFGATEVGTVKIFYSLTNAEHQSLWQGLEDSLLDATGKRAEVVNSAAEANLIFEEKNREAIGEKDWGTVCEDGKLTLIGGSTLQSRKVIAHFREKILLADGTCTFEKGVYSMDMMTKEEYYRQDRLEIYPEFPEQVRRDYSYSVTVTQGDKTAKIPVYNHEMNSAVSRNPNCGIDGHRRFSTFAFSGEQVRVDIEVKRDFEFYSLMPSAKNFRHEYKNGVISVWLEKPEYFMIRLDDKDESILSVFADYPEFPDDVDLDDPNTIRVEGWYEVEGGVLELTEPGKTVYIAPGAVLHARIDVKASYTRIIGRGAIVDPFENFAKYSRDIINDKKGGLMIYIWPDANDAQIDGIFLLDAQCFNIATRGKRGDIRNTKVLSTIISTDGISAFIGSSGTLVEHCFIYCGDNTMVFSSGITYRDMLVGTTCAAIYPQDDVYDVLLEDIHVFRADDAIIDNIYNAGQKHTKIDMTINNIDTVDCTYAPRIIRCQNMGGNPKNFTIRNLSVGAYGLMQTQNGILVENMDGYLDTYNYTFNLVNYAIDGATVSKASSIGLRFDEDRNTCNYSTEAGFTPVKREDYYADYTMPSKVYIGALQLMFNNPVVKQSNELLLPYEEIRTLLRTEKTATTVDVGGVAYVKASVLASAGLCKSAAMKNGNLYLTPQYNGENLLLADSGEISHYARATGGQQLCSKVENGTVIYRTDNVVYKQWAGVRRYIGDETAMYGAGTYTLTFRVRADSARTNALRVKTTLKNNDRFTYKNVSVTKDWTVFVYTFELTAEQITDPLMMFDINTLDKSVVWFEVCGLTLVKVK
;
A
#
# COMPACT_ATOMS: atom_id res chain seq x y z
N MET A 1 40.94 -48.95 -14.72
CA MET A 1 41.46 -50.25 -14.26
C MET A 1 41.43 -50.21 -12.74
N ILE A 2 40.70 -51.11 -12.07
CA ILE A 2 40.61 -51.28 -10.58
C ILE A 2 39.89 -50.08 -9.89
N GLN A 3 38.69 -50.18 -9.29
CA GLN A 3 38.29 -50.83 -8.00
C GLN A 3 39.20 -50.40 -6.82
N THR A 4 38.81 -50.26 -5.55
CA THR A 4 37.53 -50.29 -4.82
C THR A 4 37.59 -49.10 -3.80
N GLU A 5 36.78 -48.87 -2.77
CA GLU A 5 35.77 -49.63 -2.02
C GLU A 5 34.77 -48.65 -1.36
N ARG A 6 33.59 -49.13 -0.94
CA ARG A 6 32.84 -48.52 0.17
C ARG A 6 33.17 -49.32 1.44
N LYS A 7 33.44 -48.67 2.58
CA LYS A 7 33.25 -49.31 3.89
C LYS A 7 32.20 -48.58 4.72
N SER A 8 31.13 -49.33 4.99
CA SER A 8 30.12 -49.03 5.98
C SER A 8 30.69 -49.13 7.39
N LEU A 9 30.15 -48.32 8.30
CA LEU A 9 30.13 -48.62 9.73
C LEU A 9 28.76 -48.21 10.30
N THR A 10 27.84 -49.16 10.28
CA THR A 10 26.76 -49.22 11.26
C THR A 10 27.36 -49.72 12.57
N GLU A 11 27.07 -49.07 13.71
CA GLU A 11 26.47 -49.79 14.85
C GLU A 11 25.96 -48.88 15.98
N ARG A 12 25.09 -49.49 16.79
CA ARG A 12 24.26 -48.91 17.86
C ARG A 12 25.06 -48.38 19.05
N GLY A 13 24.54 -47.34 19.68
CA GLY A 13 24.87 -46.94 21.04
C GLY A 13 23.61 -46.52 21.80
N ASP A 14 22.91 -47.49 22.39
CA ASP A 14 21.70 -47.27 23.19
C ASP A 14 22.05 -47.39 24.68
N SER A 15 21.81 -46.34 25.49
CA SER A 15 21.57 -46.50 26.94
C SER A 15 21.16 -45.22 27.71
N ARG A 16 19.99 -45.34 28.34
CA ARG A 16 19.71 -45.06 29.77
C ARG A 16 19.81 -43.63 30.34
N SER A 17 18.63 -43.03 30.43
CA SER A 17 17.93 -42.69 31.70
C SER A 17 18.69 -41.98 32.84
N GLY A 18 18.26 -40.75 33.14
CA GLY A 18 18.43 -40.10 34.45
C GLY A 18 17.13 -39.44 34.93
N LYS A 19 16.43 -40.08 35.89
CA LYS A 19 15.66 -39.35 36.93
C LYS A 19 16.72 -38.85 37.93
N THR A 20 16.63 -37.74 38.66
CA THR A 20 15.53 -37.03 39.35
C THR A 20 16.07 -35.59 39.62
N GLU A 21 15.32 -34.53 39.96
CA GLU A 21 14.52 -34.30 41.17
C GLU A 21 13.48 -33.18 40.95
N LYS A 22 12.36 -33.23 41.66
CA LYS A 22 11.49 -32.06 41.89
C LYS A 22 11.96 -31.31 43.14
N LYS A 23 12.18 -30.00 43.04
CA LYS A 23 12.04 -29.07 44.17
C LYS A 23 11.25 -27.84 43.71
N GLY A 24 10.18 -27.53 44.46
CA GLY A 24 9.33 -26.37 44.21
C GLY A 24 9.59 -25.24 45.22
N MET A 25 8.70 -24.25 45.18
CA MET A 25 8.79 -22.93 45.84
C MET A 25 9.76 -21.94 45.17
N LYS A 26 9.44 -20.64 45.05
CA LYS A 26 8.34 -19.88 45.69
C LYS A 26 7.81 -18.78 44.77
N TYR A 27 6.49 -18.75 44.55
CA TYR A 27 5.78 -17.56 44.10
C TYR A 27 5.81 -16.52 45.25
N ALA A 28 6.64 -15.49 45.16
CA ALA A 28 6.69 -14.43 46.17
C ALA A 28 7.23 -13.05 45.72
N GLU A 29 8.07 -12.95 44.68
CA GLU A 29 8.90 -11.73 44.47
C GLU A 29 8.69 -10.91 43.19
N MET A 30 7.69 -11.20 42.35
CA MET A 30 7.31 -10.31 41.23
C MET A 30 5.89 -9.73 41.35
N ARG A 31 5.51 -9.36 42.58
CA ARG A 31 4.30 -8.54 42.86
C ARG A 31 4.63 -7.11 43.32
N LYS A 32 5.87 -6.64 43.10
CA LYS A 32 6.36 -5.32 43.53
C LYS A 32 6.91 -4.42 42.40
N THR A 33 6.94 -4.88 41.16
CA THR A 33 7.42 -4.09 40.00
C THR A 33 6.30 -3.70 39.03
N PHE A 34 5.06 -3.66 39.52
CA PHE A 34 3.86 -3.23 38.78
C PHE A 34 3.21 -1.96 39.38
N ILE A 35 3.87 -1.32 40.37
CA ILE A 35 3.38 -0.12 41.07
C ILE A 35 4.31 1.10 40.82
N SER A 36 5.46 0.93 40.17
CA SER A 36 6.43 2.02 39.92
C SER A 36 6.49 2.54 38.48
N THR A 37 5.77 1.95 37.52
CA THR A 37 5.80 2.41 36.11
C THR A 37 4.60 3.31 35.76
N VAL A 38 3.45 3.11 36.41
CA VAL A 38 2.25 3.97 36.27
C VAL A 38 2.49 5.36 36.88
N ALA A 39 3.41 5.49 37.85
CA ALA A 39 3.79 6.76 38.47
C ALA A 39 4.79 7.59 37.65
N LEU A 40 5.40 7.04 36.59
CA LEU A 40 6.40 7.76 35.77
C LEU A 40 5.81 8.32 34.46
N LEU A 41 4.72 7.73 33.94
CA LEU A 41 4.02 8.26 32.76
C LEU A 41 3.16 9.51 33.04
N MET A 42 2.69 9.72 34.28
CA MET A 42 2.04 10.99 34.65
C MET A 42 3.02 12.15 34.92
N ALA A 43 4.33 11.88 35.00
CA ALA A 43 5.35 12.92 35.23
C ALA A 43 5.92 13.53 33.93
N ILE A 44 5.64 12.94 32.77
CA ILE A 44 6.18 13.37 31.45
C ILE A 44 5.17 14.21 30.66
N LEU A 45 3.87 14.16 31.00
CA LEU A 45 2.84 15.03 30.40
C LEU A 45 2.86 16.50 30.90
N MET A 46 3.69 16.85 31.90
CA MET A 46 3.77 18.21 32.46
C MET A 46 4.96 19.05 31.94
N LEU A 47 5.69 18.57 30.93
CA LEU A 47 6.91 19.23 30.42
C LEU A 47 7.00 19.23 28.88
N CYS A 48 6.09 19.93 28.20
CA CYS A 48 6.34 20.59 26.91
C CYS A 48 5.12 21.40 26.41
N THR A 49 5.06 22.70 26.70
CA THR A 49 4.47 23.75 25.83
C THR A 49 4.80 25.13 26.40
N ALA A 50 6.04 25.58 26.18
CA ALA A 50 6.48 26.94 26.47
C ALA A 50 7.29 27.45 25.28
N CYS A 51 6.71 28.41 24.55
CA CYS A 51 7.22 29.27 23.47
C CYS A 51 5.98 29.61 22.62
N THR A 52 5.64 30.85 22.30
CA THR A 52 6.52 32.01 22.04
C THR A 52 5.96 33.30 22.63
N GLY A 53 6.83 34.30 22.78
CA GLY A 53 6.40 35.68 22.98
C GLY A 53 7.45 36.65 22.45
N LYS A 54 7.00 37.64 21.67
CA LYS A 54 7.47 39.04 21.59
C LYS A 54 7.02 39.73 20.31
N THR A 55 6.35 40.86 20.48
CA THR A 55 6.53 42.04 19.62
C THR A 55 6.29 43.32 20.43
N GLU A 56 7.12 44.33 20.16
CA GLU A 56 7.01 45.71 20.64
C GLU A 56 5.85 46.41 19.88
N GLY A 57 5.22 47.52 20.28
CA GLY A 57 5.44 48.44 21.42
C GLY A 57 5.26 49.89 20.96
N THR A 58 4.25 50.63 21.44
CA THR A 58 4.12 52.10 21.21
C THR A 58 3.26 52.80 22.28
N GLU A 59 3.41 54.12 22.37
CA GLU A 59 3.12 54.98 23.53
C GLU A 59 1.69 55.56 23.61
N GLY A 60 1.28 56.05 24.79
CA GLY A 60 0.06 56.87 24.95
C GLY A 60 -0.36 57.16 26.41
N THR A 61 0.11 58.25 27.01
CA THR A 61 -0.04 58.57 28.45
C THR A 61 -1.37 59.22 28.88
N SER A 62 -1.97 58.74 29.98
CA SER A 62 -2.49 59.48 31.16
C SER A 62 -3.28 58.50 32.06
N GLY A 63 -3.45 58.66 33.38
CA GLY A 63 -2.86 59.58 34.36
C GLY A 63 -3.54 59.37 35.74
N ALA A 64 -2.80 59.61 36.82
CA ALA A 64 -3.27 59.73 38.22
C ALA A 64 -3.84 58.50 38.99
N GLU A 65 -3.20 58.29 40.14
CA GLU A 65 -3.75 57.94 41.46
C GLU A 65 -4.32 56.54 41.77
N THR A 66 -3.63 55.91 42.73
CA THR A 66 -4.05 54.72 43.47
C THR A 66 -5.05 55.06 44.58
N THR A 67 -6.28 54.56 44.47
CA THR A 67 -7.09 54.20 45.63
C THR A 67 -7.42 52.72 45.53
N GLY A 68 -7.04 51.93 46.53
CA GLY A 68 -7.16 50.48 46.47
C GLY A 68 -8.59 50.00 46.71
N GLU A 69 -9.08 49.12 45.86
CA GLU A 69 -10.19 48.23 46.16
C GLU A 69 -9.73 46.78 46.02
N ASN A 70 -9.17 46.24 47.12
CA ASN A 70 -9.06 44.79 47.35
C ASN A 70 -10.43 44.19 47.75
N GLY A 71 -11.52 44.78 47.26
CA GLY A 71 -12.89 44.29 47.46
C GLY A 71 -13.30 43.33 46.35
N PRO A 72 -14.38 42.57 46.56
CA PRO A 72 -15.01 41.79 45.49
C PRO A 72 -15.41 42.71 44.32
N PRO A 73 -15.31 42.24 43.06
CA PRO A 73 -15.73 43.01 41.89
C PRO A 73 -17.25 43.33 41.89
N PRO A 74 -17.71 44.30 41.07
CA PRO A 74 -19.13 44.52 40.85
C PRO A 74 -19.84 43.22 40.42
N ASP A 75 -21.03 42.98 40.99
CA ASP A 75 -21.84 41.77 40.78
C ASP A 75 -21.22 40.44 41.27
N ALA A 76 -20.15 40.49 42.07
CA ALA A 76 -19.60 39.32 42.73
C ALA A 76 -20.63 38.57 43.60
N MET A 77 -20.61 37.25 43.51
CA MET A 77 -21.50 36.37 44.27
C MET A 77 -20.76 35.73 45.44
N ASP A 78 -21.41 35.72 46.60
CA ASP A 78 -21.01 34.87 47.73
C ASP A 78 -21.52 33.44 47.49
N LEU A 79 -20.59 32.53 47.21
CA LEU A 79 -20.88 31.13 46.91
C LEU A 79 -20.89 30.21 48.14
N THR A 80 -20.77 30.74 49.36
CA THR A 80 -20.54 29.93 50.58
C THR A 80 -21.61 28.85 50.84
N ASP A 81 -22.86 29.06 50.41
CA ASP A 81 -23.96 28.07 50.52
C ASP A 81 -24.42 27.50 49.17
N PHE A 82 -23.67 27.70 48.07
CA PHE A 82 -24.07 27.23 46.75
C PHE A 82 -23.82 25.72 46.57
N LYS A 83 -24.73 25.04 45.86
CA LYS A 83 -24.51 23.70 45.31
C LYS A 83 -24.44 23.72 43.79
N ILE A 84 -23.70 22.79 43.21
CA ILE A 84 -23.70 22.54 41.76
C ILE A 84 -24.58 21.33 41.48
N LEU A 85 -25.62 21.49 40.68
CA LEU A 85 -26.64 20.48 40.40
C LEU A 85 -26.67 20.09 38.92
N CYS A 86 -27.01 18.83 38.65
CA CYS A 86 -27.46 18.35 37.34
C CYS A 86 -28.66 17.41 37.55
N ALA A 87 -29.36 17.02 36.48
CA ALA A 87 -30.44 16.05 36.60
C ALA A 87 -29.94 14.68 37.11
N GLU A 88 -30.76 13.96 37.88
CA GLU A 88 -30.42 12.64 38.44
C GLU A 88 -30.11 11.61 37.32
N ASP A 89 -30.88 11.69 36.24
CA ASP A 89 -30.78 10.89 35.02
C ASP A 89 -29.89 11.51 33.92
N ALA A 90 -29.14 12.59 34.23
CA ALA A 90 -28.24 13.22 33.26
C ALA A 90 -27.19 12.25 32.70
N ASP A 91 -26.78 12.46 31.44
CA ASP A 91 -25.72 11.70 30.79
C ASP A 91 -24.37 11.80 31.54
N ASP A 92 -23.54 10.77 31.43
CA ASP A 92 -22.22 10.71 32.08
C ASP A 92 -21.30 11.86 31.63
N THR A 93 -21.46 12.36 30.40
CA THR A 93 -20.80 13.59 29.91
C THR A 93 -21.17 14.78 30.77
N VAL A 94 -22.47 15.01 31.01
CA VAL A 94 -22.96 16.16 31.81
C VAL A 94 -22.56 16.02 33.28
N LYS A 95 -22.57 14.80 33.83
CA LYS A 95 -22.03 14.51 35.18
C LYS A 95 -20.54 14.82 35.27
N SER A 96 -19.74 14.48 34.25
CA SER A 96 -18.31 14.82 34.19
C SER A 96 -18.07 16.33 34.10
N LEU A 97 -18.90 17.06 33.34
CA LEU A 97 -18.84 18.52 33.21
C LEU A 97 -19.22 19.23 34.52
N THR A 98 -20.16 18.67 35.28
CA THR A 98 -20.54 19.13 36.63
C THR A 98 -19.34 19.03 37.59
N ILE A 99 -18.58 17.93 37.52
CA ILE A 99 -17.32 17.75 38.28
C ILE A 99 -16.24 18.74 37.80
N ARG A 100 -16.09 18.94 36.47
CA ARG A 100 -15.14 19.89 35.89
C ARG A 100 -15.40 21.32 36.37
N LEU A 101 -16.66 21.75 36.43
CA LEU A 101 -17.06 23.05 36.93
C LEU A 101 -16.69 23.23 38.41
N ARG A 102 -16.99 22.23 39.26
CA ARG A 102 -16.60 22.26 40.69
C ARG A 102 -15.10 22.44 40.85
N ASN A 103 -14.31 21.63 40.15
CA ASN A 103 -12.85 21.65 40.26
C ASN A 103 -12.29 23.00 39.74
N GLY A 104 -12.83 23.53 38.64
CA GLY A 104 -12.45 24.86 38.14
C GLY A 104 -12.75 26.00 39.13
N LEU A 105 -13.89 25.94 39.84
CA LEU A 105 -14.21 26.90 40.90
C LEU A 105 -13.31 26.74 42.14
N GLU A 106 -12.95 25.51 42.49
CA GLU A 106 -11.97 25.23 43.56
C GLU A 106 -10.58 25.79 43.22
N ASP A 107 -10.10 25.55 42.00
CA ASP A 107 -8.78 26.01 41.54
C ASP A 107 -8.72 27.54 41.35
N MET A 108 -9.77 28.15 40.81
CA MET A 108 -9.76 29.58 40.43
C MET A 108 -10.30 30.53 41.52
N CYS A 109 -11.20 30.06 42.38
CA CYS A 109 -11.80 30.87 43.47
C CYS A 109 -11.39 30.38 44.88
N GLY A 110 -10.78 29.21 45.01
CA GLY A 110 -10.48 28.60 46.31
C GLY A 110 -11.71 28.01 47.03
N ILE A 111 -12.86 27.89 46.34
CA ILE A 111 -14.13 27.46 46.92
C ILE A 111 -14.56 26.12 46.31
N LYS A 112 -14.56 25.06 47.12
CA LYS A 112 -15.04 23.73 46.74
C LYS A 112 -16.52 23.57 47.08
N LEU A 113 -17.40 23.77 46.10
CA LEU A 113 -18.84 23.56 46.27
C LEU A 113 -19.22 22.08 46.31
N GLU A 114 -20.31 21.75 47.00
CA GLU A 114 -20.91 20.41 46.91
C GLU A 114 -21.57 20.19 45.53
N THR A 115 -21.49 18.96 45.03
CA THR A 115 -22.18 18.51 43.82
C THR A 115 -23.28 17.54 44.21
N ASP A 116 -24.50 17.75 43.71
CA ASP A 116 -25.69 16.96 44.06
C ASP A 116 -26.61 16.83 42.83
N THR A 117 -27.74 16.14 42.96
CA THR A 117 -28.76 16.09 41.89
C THR A 117 -29.85 17.12 42.12
N ASP A 118 -30.53 17.51 41.05
CA ASP A 118 -31.69 18.41 41.11
C ASP A 118 -33.02 17.68 41.42
N PHE A 119 -32.96 16.52 42.09
CA PHE A 119 -34.16 15.74 42.42
C PHE A 119 -35.24 16.56 43.15
N VAL A 120 -36.49 16.45 42.69
CA VAL A 120 -37.70 16.94 43.38
C VAL A 120 -38.70 15.80 43.47
N ARG A 121 -39.23 15.54 44.66
CA ARG A 121 -40.17 14.45 44.87
C ARG A 121 -41.49 14.74 44.14
N ARG A 122 -41.98 13.76 43.37
CA ARG A 122 -43.22 13.86 42.60
C ARG A 122 -44.41 14.35 43.47
N GLY A 123 -44.94 15.53 43.14
CA GLY A 123 -46.07 16.17 43.82
C GLY A 123 -45.67 17.28 44.79
N GLU A 124 -44.38 17.46 45.08
CA GLU A 124 -43.85 18.64 45.77
C GLU A 124 -43.57 19.78 44.77
N ALA A 125 -43.60 21.03 45.24
CA ALA A 125 -43.30 22.18 44.41
C ALA A 125 -41.79 22.29 44.16
N VAL A 126 -41.38 22.64 42.93
CA VAL A 126 -39.97 22.95 42.64
C VAL A 126 -39.54 24.14 43.50
N PRO A 127 -38.41 24.08 44.22
CA PRO A 127 -37.91 25.22 45.00
C PRO A 127 -37.72 26.46 44.11
N THR A 128 -37.95 27.66 44.66
CA THR A 128 -37.91 28.92 43.88
C THR A 128 -36.84 29.93 44.32
N ASP A 129 -36.27 29.78 45.52
CA ASP A 129 -35.18 30.62 46.03
C ASP A 129 -34.13 29.73 46.72
N THR A 130 -33.29 29.08 45.91
CA THR A 130 -32.16 28.26 46.39
C THR A 130 -30.88 28.67 45.65
N LYS A 131 -29.76 28.55 46.35
CA LYS A 131 -28.42 28.89 45.89
C LYS A 131 -27.83 27.73 45.07
N GLU A 132 -28.03 27.76 43.75
CA GLU A 132 -27.74 26.63 42.85
C GLU A 132 -27.02 27.08 41.57
N ILE A 133 -26.00 26.33 41.15
CA ILE A 133 -25.43 26.38 39.79
C ILE A 133 -25.85 25.11 39.06
N LEU A 134 -26.65 25.23 38.02
CA LEU A 134 -27.31 24.11 37.34
C LEU A 134 -26.65 23.85 35.98
N VAL A 135 -26.21 22.61 35.76
CA VAL A 135 -25.45 22.20 34.56
C VAL A 135 -26.30 21.28 33.69
N GLY A 136 -26.52 21.70 32.44
CA GLY A 136 -27.38 20.98 31.49
C GLY A 136 -28.87 21.10 31.81
N ASN A 137 -29.67 20.21 31.21
CA ASN A 137 -31.11 20.13 31.46
C ASN A 137 -31.40 19.69 32.91
N THR A 138 -32.34 20.37 33.57
CA THR A 138 -32.72 20.14 34.97
C THR A 138 -34.22 20.32 35.19
N ASN A 139 -34.77 19.84 36.30
CA ASN A 139 -36.15 20.09 36.71
C ASN A 139 -36.43 21.57 37.06
N ARG A 140 -35.42 22.44 37.14
CA ARG A 140 -35.60 23.91 37.26
C ARG A 140 -35.77 24.56 35.88
N ARG A 141 -34.95 24.14 34.91
CA ARG A 141 -34.96 24.67 33.54
C ARG A 141 -34.33 23.68 32.56
N THR A 142 -34.94 23.59 31.38
CA THR A 142 -34.46 22.85 30.23
C THR A 142 -34.22 23.80 29.04
N ALA A 143 -33.32 23.40 28.14
CA ALA A 143 -32.92 24.11 26.94
C ALA A 143 -33.87 23.81 25.76
N THR A 144 -35.16 24.15 25.88
CA THR A 144 -36.18 23.77 24.89
C THR A 144 -36.01 24.44 23.52
N ASP A 145 -35.40 25.62 23.48
CA ASP A 145 -35.33 26.48 22.29
C ASP A 145 -33.91 26.69 21.75
N LEU A 146 -32.92 25.97 22.29
CA LEU A 146 -31.52 26.04 21.82
C LEU A 146 -31.28 25.05 20.66
N LYS A 147 -30.65 25.53 19.58
CA LYS A 147 -30.11 24.64 18.53
C LYS A 147 -28.95 23.81 19.07
N LYS A 148 -28.59 22.70 18.40
CA LYS A 148 -27.58 21.71 18.82
C LYS A 148 -26.29 22.27 19.46
N MET A 149 -25.76 23.38 18.96
CA MET A 149 -24.49 23.98 19.33
C MET A 149 -24.65 25.34 20.02
N ASP A 150 -25.89 25.82 20.18
CA ASP A 150 -26.17 27.02 20.97
C ASP A 150 -25.93 26.72 22.46
N LEU A 151 -25.38 27.70 23.16
CA LEU A 151 -25.23 27.67 24.62
C LEU A 151 -25.86 28.91 25.25
N GLN A 152 -26.33 28.74 26.49
CA GLN A 152 -26.98 29.82 27.22
C GLN A 152 -26.56 29.80 28.69
N ILE A 153 -26.03 30.93 29.16
CA ILE A 153 -25.69 31.17 30.56
C ILE A 153 -26.67 32.17 31.12
N ILE A 154 -27.38 31.80 32.19
CA ILE A 154 -28.43 32.64 32.80
C ILE A 154 -28.14 32.84 34.28
N ARG A 155 -28.18 34.07 34.77
CA ARG A 155 -28.31 34.38 36.21
C ARG A 155 -29.69 34.93 36.49
N GLU A 156 -30.35 34.32 37.48
CA GLU A 156 -31.62 34.75 38.06
C GLU A 156 -31.50 34.70 39.59
N GLY A 157 -31.20 35.85 40.22
CA GLY A 157 -31.04 35.94 41.67
C GLY A 157 -29.90 35.07 42.19
N ASN A 158 -30.30 34.03 42.95
CA ASN A 158 -29.43 33.02 43.56
C ASN A 158 -29.17 31.80 42.65
N ARG A 159 -29.60 31.81 41.38
CA ARG A 159 -29.38 30.70 40.45
C ARG A 159 -28.54 31.09 39.25
N ILE A 160 -27.65 30.17 38.85
CA ILE A 160 -26.92 30.22 37.59
C ILE A 160 -27.28 28.96 36.79
N TYR A 161 -27.65 29.09 35.53
CA TYR A 161 -27.91 27.97 34.62
C TYR A 161 -26.86 27.95 33.52
N LEU A 162 -26.25 26.79 33.26
CA LEU A 162 -25.28 26.54 32.18
C LEU A 162 -25.91 25.53 31.21
N LEU A 163 -26.58 26.04 30.20
CA LEU A 163 -27.40 25.29 29.25
C LEU A 163 -26.73 25.20 27.88
N GLY A 164 -27.09 24.16 27.13
CA GLY A 164 -26.72 24.00 25.73
C GLY A 164 -27.68 23.06 25.01
N GLY A 165 -27.82 23.20 23.69
CA GLY A 165 -28.71 22.34 22.89
C GLY A 165 -28.19 20.91 22.67
N SER A 166 -26.99 20.60 23.15
CA SER A 166 -26.41 19.25 23.23
C SER A 166 -25.34 19.19 24.33
N GLU A 167 -24.88 17.98 24.67
CA GLU A 167 -23.85 17.73 25.68
C GLU A 167 -22.51 18.43 25.35
N PRO A 168 -22.02 18.43 24.08
CA PRO A 168 -20.90 19.29 23.68
C PRO A 168 -21.13 20.79 23.94
N ALA A 169 -22.34 21.31 23.68
CA ALA A 169 -22.66 22.72 23.91
C ALA A 169 -22.72 23.07 25.40
N VAL A 170 -23.21 22.17 26.27
CA VAL A 170 -23.09 22.30 27.73
C VAL A 170 -21.62 22.34 28.15
N GLY A 171 -20.75 21.55 27.51
CA GLY A 171 -19.30 21.58 27.73
C GLY A 171 -18.65 22.92 27.37
N GLN A 172 -19.13 23.56 26.29
CA GLN A 172 -18.74 24.92 25.93
C GLN A 172 -19.29 25.94 26.95
N ALA A 173 -20.53 25.79 27.43
CA ALA A 173 -21.13 26.67 28.44
C ALA A 173 -20.31 26.69 29.74
N VAL A 174 -19.90 25.51 30.24
CA VAL A 174 -19.03 25.37 31.42
C VAL A 174 -17.66 26.01 31.20
N THR A 175 -17.07 25.82 30.01
CA THR A 175 -15.76 26.39 29.67
C THR A 175 -15.83 27.92 29.60
N TYR A 176 -16.77 28.46 28.83
CA TYR A 176 -17.00 29.89 28.72
C TYR A 176 -17.31 30.53 30.09
N PHE A 177 -18.06 29.84 30.95
CA PHE A 177 -18.37 30.34 32.29
C PHE A 177 -17.12 30.56 33.14
N LEU A 178 -16.25 29.54 33.22
CA LEU A 178 -14.99 29.61 33.97
C LEU A 178 -14.03 30.67 33.41
N GLU A 179 -13.99 30.84 32.09
CA GLU A 179 -13.10 31.81 31.43
C GLU A 179 -13.56 33.26 31.56
N ASN A 180 -14.87 33.53 31.57
CA ASN A 180 -15.41 34.89 31.39
C ASN A 180 -16.09 35.48 32.64
N TYR A 181 -16.59 34.64 33.56
CA TYR A 181 -17.28 35.10 34.77
C TYR A 181 -16.48 34.91 36.07
N ILE A 182 -15.21 34.46 35.99
CA ILE A 182 -14.31 34.40 37.15
C ILE A 182 -13.37 35.61 37.14
N VAL A 183 -13.62 36.56 38.03
CA VAL A 183 -12.90 37.83 38.12
C VAL A 183 -12.29 37.98 39.51
N ARG A 184 -10.95 38.10 39.58
CA ARG A 184 -10.19 38.26 40.85
C ARG A 184 -10.48 37.17 41.91
N GLY A 185 -10.83 35.95 41.48
CA GLY A 185 -11.19 34.84 42.38
C GLY A 185 -12.65 34.83 42.86
N TYR A 186 -13.52 35.63 42.24
CA TYR A 186 -14.97 35.64 42.49
C TYR A 186 -15.74 35.28 41.22
N VAL A 187 -16.86 34.57 41.36
CA VAL A 187 -17.90 34.53 40.30
C VAL A 187 -18.56 35.91 40.25
N SER A 188 -18.48 36.57 39.10
CA SER A 188 -18.88 37.96 38.86
C SER A 188 -19.75 38.02 37.60
N ILE A 189 -21.06 38.15 37.76
CA ILE A 189 -22.05 38.06 36.68
C ILE A 189 -23.28 38.88 37.07
N ALA A 190 -23.73 39.84 36.26
CA ALA A 190 -24.82 40.74 36.63
C ALA A 190 -26.15 40.00 36.88
N ASP A 191 -27.04 40.58 37.68
CA ASP A 191 -28.39 40.04 37.94
C ASP A 191 -29.47 41.03 37.47
N PRO A 192 -30.36 40.64 36.53
CA PRO A 192 -30.36 39.40 35.76
C PRO A 192 -29.29 39.40 34.65
N THR A 193 -28.80 38.21 34.27
CA THR A 193 -28.01 37.99 33.05
C THR A 193 -28.65 36.93 32.19
N VAL A 194 -28.76 37.16 30.89
CA VAL A 194 -29.01 36.13 29.88
C VAL A 194 -27.96 36.29 28.78
N CYS A 195 -26.97 35.40 28.76
CA CYS A 195 -25.93 35.32 27.76
C CYS A 195 -26.21 34.14 26.83
N LEU A 196 -26.84 34.41 25.69
CA LEU A 196 -26.98 33.46 24.59
C LEU A 196 -25.75 33.56 23.67
N ARG A 197 -25.22 32.42 23.25
CA ARG A 197 -24.23 32.31 22.17
C ARG A 197 -24.76 31.28 21.18
N GLU A 198 -25.04 31.74 19.97
CA GLU A 198 -25.52 30.89 18.88
C GLU A 198 -24.36 30.13 18.25
N GLY A 199 -24.59 28.87 17.88
CA GLY A 199 -23.67 28.08 17.08
C GLY A 199 -23.70 28.51 15.61
N THR A 200 -22.62 28.22 14.87
CA THR A 200 -22.56 28.41 13.42
C THR A 200 -23.09 27.18 12.71
N TYR A 201 -23.89 27.39 11.66
CA TYR A 201 -24.57 26.33 10.92
C TYR A 201 -24.45 26.53 9.40
N PRO A 202 -24.15 25.49 8.61
CA PRO A 202 -24.13 25.58 7.14
C PRO A 202 -25.42 26.16 6.55
N ALA A 203 -26.58 25.70 7.02
CA ALA A 203 -27.90 26.09 6.55
C ALA A 203 -28.74 26.71 7.68
N GLU A 204 -28.36 27.93 8.11
CA GLU A 204 -29.18 28.74 9.03
C GLU A 204 -30.61 28.98 8.50
N LYS A 205 -30.75 29.06 7.17
CA LYS A 205 -32.01 29.13 6.43
C LYS A 205 -32.10 28.01 5.41
N LEU A 206 -33.24 27.34 5.36
CA LEU A 206 -33.58 26.34 4.36
C LEU A 206 -34.79 26.81 3.57
N LEU A 207 -34.68 26.94 2.24
CA LEU A 207 -35.77 27.35 1.37
C LEU A 207 -36.17 26.21 0.43
N PHE A 208 -37.48 25.95 0.34
CA PHE A 208 -38.08 25.12 -0.69
C PHE A 208 -38.89 26.04 -1.61
N GLY A 209 -38.46 26.21 -2.85
CA GLY A 209 -38.91 27.28 -3.73
C GLY A 209 -38.64 28.66 -3.11
N ALA A 210 -39.63 29.54 -3.14
CA ALA A 210 -39.54 30.87 -2.53
C ALA A 210 -39.81 30.89 -0.99
N THR A 211 -40.07 29.74 -0.36
CA THR A 211 -40.56 29.66 1.03
C THR A 211 -39.46 29.20 1.99
N GLU A 212 -39.17 29.99 3.02
CA GLU A 212 -38.30 29.61 4.14
C GLU A 212 -39.00 28.60 5.07
N VAL A 213 -38.32 27.49 5.38
CA VAL A 213 -38.82 26.37 6.16
C VAL A 213 -38.21 26.41 7.56
N GLY A 214 -38.95 26.97 8.52
CA GLY A 214 -38.47 27.16 9.90
C GLY A 214 -38.27 25.88 10.71
N THR A 215 -39.06 24.83 10.42
CA THR A 215 -38.94 23.47 10.98
C THR A 215 -39.18 22.47 9.86
N VAL A 216 -38.26 21.53 9.66
CA VAL A 216 -38.40 20.47 8.65
C VAL A 216 -39.35 19.40 9.18
N LYS A 217 -40.45 19.17 8.48
CA LYS A 217 -41.44 18.12 8.76
C LYS A 217 -41.29 17.03 7.70
N ILE A 218 -40.86 15.84 8.11
CA ILE A 218 -40.51 14.75 7.20
C ILE A 218 -41.61 13.70 7.20
N PHE A 219 -42.02 13.27 6.00
CA PHE A 219 -42.82 12.07 5.80
C PHE A 219 -42.07 11.08 4.90
N TYR A 220 -41.97 9.82 5.33
CA TYR A 220 -41.41 8.73 4.54
C TYR A 220 -42.31 7.48 4.59
N SER A 221 -42.53 6.82 3.46
CA SER A 221 -43.41 5.64 3.36
C SER A 221 -42.70 4.29 3.42
N LEU A 222 -41.36 4.27 3.50
CA LEU A 222 -40.53 3.07 3.33
C LEU A 222 -40.04 2.49 4.66
N THR A 223 -40.35 1.22 4.89
CA THR A 223 -40.24 0.55 6.20
C THR A 223 -39.21 -0.57 6.28
N ASN A 224 -38.41 -0.80 5.24
CA ASN A 224 -37.34 -1.80 5.30
C ASN A 224 -36.11 -1.27 6.07
N ALA A 225 -35.24 -2.18 6.53
CA ALA A 225 -34.11 -1.84 7.39
C ALA A 225 -33.04 -0.97 6.71
N GLU A 226 -32.81 -1.14 5.41
CA GLU A 226 -31.85 -0.32 4.65
C GLU A 226 -32.32 1.14 4.58
N HIS A 227 -33.59 1.35 4.24
CA HIS A 227 -34.20 2.66 4.20
C HIS A 227 -34.23 3.31 5.59
N GLN A 228 -34.49 2.58 6.67
CA GLN A 228 -34.40 3.11 8.04
C GLN A 228 -33.01 3.67 8.38
N SER A 229 -31.93 3.01 7.96
CA SER A 229 -30.56 3.52 8.15
C SER A 229 -30.34 4.83 7.37
N LEU A 230 -30.84 4.90 6.13
CA LEU A 230 -30.76 6.11 5.30
C LEU A 230 -31.55 7.29 5.90
N TRP A 231 -32.68 7.02 6.57
CA TRP A 231 -33.45 8.03 7.31
C TRP A 231 -32.69 8.58 8.49
N GLN A 232 -32.07 7.73 9.32
CA GLN A 232 -31.34 8.20 10.50
C GLN A 232 -30.22 9.18 10.11
N GLY A 233 -29.39 8.82 9.12
CA GLY A 233 -28.33 9.71 8.64
C GLY A 233 -28.85 10.97 7.92
N LEU A 234 -30.08 10.99 7.42
CA LEU A 234 -30.72 12.20 6.87
C LEU A 234 -31.16 13.15 8.00
N GLU A 235 -31.74 12.63 9.08
CA GLU A 235 -32.08 13.41 10.27
C GLU A 235 -30.83 14.00 10.94
N ASP A 236 -29.76 13.21 11.06
CA ASP A 236 -28.49 13.66 11.65
C ASP A 236 -27.84 14.75 10.78
N SER A 237 -27.83 14.58 9.45
CA SER A 237 -27.36 15.62 8.51
C SER A 237 -28.16 16.92 8.59
N LEU A 238 -29.48 16.83 8.78
CA LEU A 238 -30.35 18.00 8.96
C LEU A 238 -30.10 18.69 10.30
N LEU A 239 -29.87 17.92 11.36
CA LEU A 239 -29.52 18.44 12.68
C LEU A 239 -28.14 19.13 12.68
N ASP A 240 -27.18 18.61 11.94
CA ASP A 240 -25.86 19.23 11.76
C ASP A 240 -25.91 20.48 10.87
N ALA A 241 -26.63 20.42 9.75
CA ALA A 241 -26.73 21.54 8.81
C ALA A 241 -27.54 22.72 9.37
N THR A 242 -28.60 22.48 10.15
CA THR A 242 -29.56 23.52 10.58
C THR A 242 -29.59 23.80 12.09
N GLY A 243 -28.98 22.90 12.88
CA GLY A 243 -29.03 22.92 14.33
C GLY A 243 -30.35 22.44 14.95
N LYS A 244 -31.37 22.11 14.14
CA LYS A 244 -32.71 21.71 14.58
C LYS A 244 -32.98 20.26 14.22
N ARG A 245 -33.65 19.51 15.12
CA ARG A 245 -34.19 18.19 14.77
C ARG A 245 -35.38 18.34 13.84
N ALA A 246 -35.49 17.43 12.88
CA ALA A 246 -36.68 17.32 12.05
C ALA A 246 -37.85 16.69 12.85
N GLU A 247 -39.07 17.01 12.45
CA GLU A 247 -40.30 16.45 13.00
C GLU A 247 -40.83 15.37 12.04
N VAL A 248 -40.80 14.10 12.46
CA VAL A 248 -41.41 13.02 11.68
C VAL A 248 -42.93 13.08 11.83
N VAL A 249 -43.64 13.24 10.71
CA VAL A 249 -45.11 13.32 10.66
C VAL A 249 -45.73 12.06 10.05
N ASN A 250 -47.00 11.80 10.36
CA ASN A 250 -47.70 10.59 9.93
C ASN A 250 -48.36 10.70 8.55
N SER A 251 -48.30 11.86 7.89
CA SER A 251 -48.88 12.02 6.55
C SER A 251 -48.09 12.97 5.63
N ALA A 252 -48.08 12.64 4.34
CA ALA A 252 -47.55 13.47 3.25
C ALA A 252 -48.23 14.86 3.11
N ALA A 253 -49.35 15.09 3.79
CA ALA A 253 -50.05 16.38 3.78
C ALA A 253 -49.51 17.34 4.85
N GLU A 254 -48.91 16.81 5.92
CA GLU A 254 -48.32 17.58 7.03
C GLU A 254 -46.83 17.88 6.82
N ALA A 255 -46.20 17.20 5.87
CA ALA A 255 -44.77 17.29 5.59
C ALA A 255 -44.39 18.39 4.59
N ASN A 256 -43.25 19.01 4.84
CA ASN A 256 -42.55 19.87 3.87
C ASN A 256 -41.36 19.14 3.21
N LEU A 257 -40.89 18.01 3.74
CA LEU A 257 -39.95 17.10 3.10
C LEU A 257 -40.59 15.70 2.94
N ILE A 258 -40.68 15.19 1.72
CA ILE A 258 -41.36 13.91 1.42
C ILE A 258 -40.43 12.92 0.76
N PHE A 259 -40.53 11.65 1.16
CA PHE A 259 -39.99 10.51 0.42
C PHE A 259 -41.01 9.36 0.27
N GLU A 260 -41.52 9.16 -0.94
CA GLU A 260 -42.44 8.05 -1.27
C GLU A 260 -42.12 7.45 -2.64
N GLU A 261 -42.24 6.12 -2.76
CA GLU A 261 -42.17 5.38 -4.04
C GLU A 261 -43.19 5.88 -5.09
N LYS A 262 -44.30 6.47 -4.65
CA LYS A 262 -45.40 6.90 -5.54
C LYS A 262 -45.08 8.14 -6.38
N ASN A 263 -44.04 8.90 -6.04
CA ASN A 263 -43.73 10.16 -6.72
C ASN A 263 -42.93 9.99 -8.04
N ARG A 264 -42.76 8.74 -8.51
CA ARG A 264 -42.08 8.44 -9.79
C ARG A 264 -42.76 9.04 -11.03
N GLU A 265 -44.04 9.41 -11.00
CA GLU A 265 -44.74 9.96 -12.19
C GLU A 265 -44.14 11.29 -12.70
N ALA A 266 -43.30 11.96 -11.91
CA ALA A 266 -42.68 13.25 -12.25
C ALA A 266 -41.31 13.17 -12.95
N ILE A 267 -40.65 12.00 -12.97
CA ILE A 267 -39.31 11.80 -13.56
C ILE A 267 -39.24 10.48 -14.35
N GLY A 268 -38.15 10.22 -15.09
CA GLY A 268 -37.98 8.98 -15.84
C GLY A 268 -37.92 7.73 -14.95
N GLU A 269 -38.25 6.55 -15.50
CA GLU A 269 -38.25 5.28 -14.74
C GLU A 269 -36.85 4.91 -14.20
N LYS A 270 -35.80 5.32 -14.91
CA LYS A 270 -34.40 5.23 -14.48
C LYS A 270 -33.95 6.38 -13.58
N ASP A 271 -34.64 7.51 -13.56
CA ASP A 271 -34.12 8.73 -12.92
C ASP A 271 -34.18 8.65 -11.38
N TRP A 272 -33.33 9.45 -10.73
CA TRP A 272 -33.52 9.92 -9.37
C TRP A 272 -33.55 11.45 -9.37
N GLY A 273 -34.13 12.09 -8.35
CA GLY A 273 -34.27 13.54 -8.39
C GLY A 273 -35.10 14.15 -7.29
N THR A 274 -35.37 15.45 -7.39
CA THR A 274 -36.22 16.18 -6.45
C THR A 274 -37.25 17.02 -7.19
N VAL A 275 -38.48 17.06 -6.68
CA VAL A 275 -39.52 17.99 -7.12
C VAL A 275 -39.73 19.00 -6.00
N CYS A 276 -39.47 20.27 -6.29
CA CYS A 276 -39.65 21.35 -5.34
C CYS A 276 -40.79 22.28 -5.75
N GLU A 277 -41.71 22.49 -4.82
CA GLU A 277 -42.77 23.50 -4.86
C GLU A 277 -42.52 24.51 -3.72
N ASP A 278 -43.23 25.64 -3.74
CA ASP A 278 -43.05 26.67 -2.71
C ASP A 278 -43.47 26.13 -1.33
N GLY A 279 -42.49 25.88 -0.46
CA GLY A 279 -42.67 25.32 0.89
C GLY A 279 -42.66 23.79 0.96
N LYS A 280 -42.35 23.09 -0.14
CA LYS A 280 -42.39 21.62 -0.19
C LYS A 280 -41.33 21.04 -1.10
N LEU A 281 -40.55 20.08 -0.60
CA LEU A 281 -39.58 19.30 -1.35
C LEU A 281 -39.95 17.82 -1.30
N THR A 282 -40.03 17.20 -2.47
CA THR A 282 -40.25 15.77 -2.64
C THR A 282 -38.96 15.17 -3.19
N LEU A 283 -38.32 14.31 -2.41
CA LEU A 283 -37.20 13.49 -2.86
C LEU A 283 -37.77 12.26 -3.60
N ILE A 284 -37.21 11.90 -4.75
CA ILE A 284 -37.67 10.79 -5.59
C ILE A 284 -36.51 9.83 -5.84
N GLY A 285 -36.68 8.60 -5.35
CA GLY A 285 -35.80 7.47 -5.64
C GLY A 285 -36.62 6.19 -5.60
N GLY A 286 -36.56 5.40 -6.68
CA GLY A 286 -37.40 4.23 -6.87
C GLY A 286 -36.80 2.91 -6.37
N SER A 287 -35.50 2.75 -6.50
CA SER A 287 -34.70 1.65 -5.95
C SER A 287 -33.89 2.11 -4.73
N THR A 288 -33.33 1.19 -3.95
CA THR A 288 -32.41 1.54 -2.84
C THR A 288 -31.27 2.44 -3.35
N LEU A 289 -30.71 2.17 -4.52
CA LEU A 289 -29.61 2.96 -5.11
C LEU A 289 -30.05 4.38 -5.51
N GLN A 290 -31.19 4.52 -6.19
CA GLN A 290 -31.78 5.84 -6.49
C GLN A 290 -32.10 6.61 -5.19
N SER A 291 -32.57 5.91 -4.15
CA SER A 291 -32.82 6.48 -2.81
C SER A 291 -31.52 7.03 -2.20
N ARG A 292 -30.42 6.28 -2.27
CA ARG A 292 -29.09 6.73 -1.80
C ARG A 292 -28.64 7.98 -2.55
N LYS A 293 -28.74 8.00 -3.89
CA LYS A 293 -28.33 9.16 -4.72
C LYS A 293 -29.09 10.45 -4.37
N VAL A 294 -30.42 10.41 -4.28
CA VAL A 294 -31.21 11.60 -3.96
C VAL A 294 -30.96 12.09 -2.53
N ILE A 295 -30.77 11.18 -1.57
CA ILE A 295 -30.43 11.54 -0.19
C ILE A 295 -29.02 12.16 -0.12
N ALA A 296 -28.04 11.58 -0.80
CA ALA A 296 -26.67 12.10 -0.86
C ALA A 296 -26.63 13.53 -1.45
N HIS A 297 -27.32 13.76 -2.57
CA HIS A 297 -27.47 15.10 -3.16
C HIS A 297 -28.12 16.10 -2.20
N PHE A 298 -29.17 15.69 -1.48
CA PHE A 298 -29.80 16.54 -0.48
C PHE A 298 -28.85 16.87 0.68
N ARG A 299 -28.15 15.87 1.23
CA ARG A 299 -27.18 16.01 2.33
C ARG A 299 -26.01 16.93 1.94
N GLU A 300 -25.37 16.70 0.80
CA GLU A 300 -24.28 17.52 0.28
C GLU A 300 -24.71 18.99 0.21
N LYS A 301 -25.89 19.25 -0.36
CA LYS A 301 -26.38 20.61 -0.58
C LYS A 301 -26.74 21.37 0.70
N ILE A 302 -27.17 20.69 1.77
CA ILE A 302 -27.39 21.33 3.08
C ILE A 302 -26.09 21.50 3.88
N LEU A 303 -25.13 20.58 3.75
CA LEU A 303 -23.85 20.61 4.49
C LEU A 303 -22.81 21.56 3.88
N LEU A 304 -22.87 21.82 2.57
CA LEU A 304 -22.02 22.79 1.86
C LEU A 304 -22.64 24.20 1.76
N ALA A 305 -23.77 24.44 2.43
CA ALA A 305 -24.41 25.75 2.42
C ALA A 305 -23.59 26.80 3.21
N ASP A 306 -23.69 28.06 2.79
CA ASP A 306 -23.12 29.23 3.47
C ASP A 306 -24.27 30.12 3.96
N GLY A 307 -24.82 29.79 5.12
CA GLY A 307 -25.96 30.44 5.76
C GLY A 307 -27.33 30.11 5.15
N THR A 308 -27.49 30.14 3.82
CA THR A 308 -28.78 29.90 3.15
C THR A 308 -28.72 28.79 2.11
N CYS A 309 -29.49 27.71 2.31
CA CYS A 309 -29.65 26.61 1.37
C CYS A 309 -31.00 26.70 0.65
N THR A 310 -31.00 26.83 -0.68
CA THR A 310 -32.22 26.92 -1.50
C THR A 310 -32.38 25.73 -2.43
N PHE A 311 -33.53 25.07 -2.37
CA PHE A 311 -34.01 24.14 -3.41
C PHE A 311 -34.91 24.90 -4.36
N GLU A 312 -34.43 25.12 -5.58
CA GLU A 312 -35.14 25.87 -6.61
C GLU A 312 -36.44 25.18 -7.02
N LYS A 313 -37.49 25.98 -7.22
CA LYS A 313 -38.81 25.48 -7.64
C LYS A 313 -38.74 24.84 -9.02
N GLY A 314 -39.21 23.60 -9.13
CA GLY A 314 -39.21 22.82 -10.37
C GLY A 314 -38.88 21.36 -10.15
N VAL A 315 -38.45 20.70 -11.23
CA VAL A 315 -37.99 19.30 -11.22
C VAL A 315 -36.49 19.29 -11.48
N TYR A 316 -35.74 18.70 -10.56
CA TYR A 316 -34.36 18.27 -10.76
C TYR A 316 -34.37 16.75 -10.95
N SER A 317 -33.77 16.24 -12.03
CA SER A 317 -33.57 14.81 -12.22
C SER A 317 -32.19 14.50 -12.80
N MET A 318 -31.71 13.30 -12.51
CA MET A 318 -30.51 12.69 -13.08
C MET A 318 -30.80 11.23 -13.44
N ASP A 319 -30.39 10.83 -14.64
CA ASP A 319 -30.52 9.45 -15.14
C ASP A 319 -29.57 8.50 -14.36
N MET A 320 -30.04 7.29 -14.07
CA MET A 320 -29.20 6.19 -13.57
C MET A 320 -28.45 5.55 -14.74
N MET A 321 -27.32 6.17 -15.05
CA MET A 321 -26.34 5.69 -16.03
C MET A 321 -25.89 4.26 -15.70
N THR A 322 -26.02 3.31 -16.63
CA THR A 322 -25.45 1.97 -16.43
C THR A 322 -23.92 2.00 -16.51
N LYS A 323 -23.26 0.94 -16.03
CA LYS A 323 -21.80 0.80 -16.13
C LYS A 323 -21.30 0.85 -17.58
N GLU A 324 -22.06 0.29 -18.53
CA GLU A 324 -21.78 0.35 -19.96
C GLU A 324 -22.03 1.74 -20.55
N GLU A 325 -23.04 2.47 -20.08
CA GLU A 325 -23.29 3.86 -20.49
C GLU A 325 -22.19 4.79 -19.96
N TYR A 326 -21.73 4.57 -18.72
CA TYR A 326 -20.62 5.27 -18.10
C TYR A 326 -19.29 5.02 -18.82
N TYR A 327 -19.00 3.77 -19.21
CA TYR A 327 -17.80 3.43 -19.98
C TYR A 327 -17.84 3.80 -21.48
N ARG A 328 -18.97 4.32 -21.98
CA ARG A 328 -19.03 4.94 -23.32
C ARG A 328 -18.70 6.42 -23.31
N GLN A 329 -18.57 7.05 -22.13
CA GLN A 329 -18.23 8.46 -22.02
C GLN A 329 -16.72 8.66 -22.04
N ASP A 330 -16.28 9.73 -22.71
CA ASP A 330 -14.89 10.16 -22.72
C ASP A 330 -14.49 10.61 -21.30
N ARG A 331 -13.73 9.75 -20.64
CA ARG A 331 -13.23 9.96 -19.29
C ARG A 331 -11.76 9.61 -19.31
N LEU A 332 -10.93 10.54 -18.85
CA LEU A 332 -9.52 10.32 -18.56
C LEU A 332 -9.28 10.73 -17.12
N GLU A 333 -9.04 9.74 -16.26
CA GLU A 333 -8.87 9.89 -14.83
C GLU A 333 -7.41 9.66 -14.45
N ILE A 334 -6.79 10.70 -13.90
CA ILE A 334 -5.43 10.64 -13.38
C ILE A 334 -5.58 10.47 -11.88
N TYR A 335 -5.11 9.34 -11.36
CA TYR A 335 -5.19 9.06 -9.93
C TYR A 335 -4.32 10.04 -9.13
N PRO A 336 -4.71 10.37 -7.88
CA PRO A 336 -3.82 11.03 -6.93
C PRO A 336 -2.48 10.29 -6.82
N GLU A 337 -1.40 11.02 -6.53
CA GLU A 337 -0.11 10.36 -6.34
C GLU A 337 -0.12 9.48 -5.08
N PHE A 338 0.58 8.35 -5.13
CA PHE A 338 0.85 7.58 -3.92
C PHE A 338 1.71 8.40 -2.91
N PRO A 339 1.58 8.14 -1.60
CA PRO A 339 2.44 8.70 -0.56
C PRO A 339 3.92 8.45 -0.84
N GLU A 340 4.80 9.30 -0.30
CA GLU A 340 6.22 9.31 -0.66
C GLU A 340 7.02 8.05 -0.31
N GLN A 341 6.48 7.23 0.59
CA GLN A 341 6.93 5.87 0.90
C GLN A 341 6.90 4.96 -0.34
N VAL A 342 5.97 5.18 -1.27
CA VAL A 342 5.94 4.56 -2.60
C VAL A 342 6.94 5.29 -3.49
N ARG A 343 8.16 4.73 -3.57
CA ARG A 343 9.29 5.30 -4.32
C ARG A 343 8.90 5.56 -5.79
N ARG A 344 9.37 6.69 -6.33
CA ARG A 344 9.26 7.05 -7.75
C ARG A 344 10.53 6.62 -8.51
N ASP A 345 10.40 6.35 -9.80
CA ASP A 345 11.51 6.20 -10.74
C ASP A 345 11.44 7.28 -11.84
N TYR A 346 12.60 7.68 -12.35
CA TYR A 346 12.73 8.80 -13.29
C TYR A 346 13.56 8.45 -14.53
N SER A 347 13.75 7.16 -14.82
CA SER A 347 14.29 6.63 -16.07
C SER A 347 13.36 6.89 -17.27
N TYR A 348 12.09 7.16 -16.98
CA TYR A 348 11.03 7.41 -17.94
C TYR A 348 10.24 8.67 -17.57
N SER A 349 9.40 9.14 -18.48
CA SER A 349 8.30 10.06 -18.16
C SER A 349 7.10 9.73 -19.03
N VAL A 350 5.95 9.51 -18.39
CA VAL A 350 4.72 9.05 -19.05
C VAL A 350 3.72 10.20 -19.11
N THR A 351 3.13 10.39 -20.29
CA THR A 351 2.07 11.36 -20.53
C THR A 351 0.93 10.66 -21.26
N VAL A 352 -0.31 10.92 -20.88
CA VAL A 352 -1.51 10.39 -21.54
C VAL A 352 -2.31 11.53 -22.15
N THR A 353 -2.89 11.29 -23.34
CA THR A 353 -3.75 12.24 -24.04
C THR A 353 -5.05 11.56 -24.48
N GLN A 354 -6.20 12.19 -24.17
CA GLN A 354 -7.53 11.87 -24.70
C GLN A 354 -8.17 13.16 -25.21
N GLY A 355 -8.56 13.21 -26.49
CA GLY A 355 -9.02 14.47 -27.12
C GLY A 355 -8.03 15.62 -26.88
N ASP A 356 -8.53 16.74 -26.35
CA ASP A 356 -7.73 17.92 -25.99
C ASP A 356 -7.06 17.84 -24.60
N LYS A 357 -7.34 16.80 -23.81
CA LYS A 357 -6.80 16.65 -22.44
C LYS A 357 -5.51 15.83 -22.46
N THR A 358 -4.40 16.48 -22.10
CA THR A 358 -3.09 15.86 -21.88
C THR A 358 -2.69 15.97 -20.41
N ALA A 359 -2.19 14.89 -19.81
CA ALA A 359 -1.71 14.88 -18.43
C ALA A 359 -0.47 13.98 -18.23
N LYS A 360 0.45 14.40 -17.36
CA LYS A 360 1.62 13.61 -16.96
C LYS A 360 1.21 12.64 -15.86
N ILE A 361 1.74 11.41 -15.90
CA ILE A 361 1.54 10.37 -14.89
C ILE A 361 2.89 10.08 -14.20
N PRO A 362 2.96 9.93 -12.87
CA PRO A 362 4.17 9.48 -12.20
C PRO A 362 4.58 8.07 -12.64
N VAL A 363 5.88 7.78 -12.54
CA VAL A 363 6.41 6.41 -12.64
C VAL A 363 6.83 6.02 -11.22
N TYR A 364 6.26 4.94 -10.71
CA TYR A 364 6.58 4.36 -9.41
C TYR A 364 7.53 3.17 -9.57
N ASN A 365 8.31 2.89 -8.53
CA ASN A 365 9.18 1.72 -8.41
C ASN A 365 9.41 1.42 -6.92
N HIS A 366 8.36 0.97 -6.22
CA HIS A 366 8.44 0.64 -4.81
C HIS A 366 8.91 -0.81 -4.64
N GLU A 367 10.15 -0.95 -4.21
CA GLU A 367 10.83 -2.20 -3.91
C GLU A 367 11.62 -1.96 -2.64
N MET A 368 11.28 -2.67 -1.57
CA MET A 368 11.96 -2.58 -0.29
C MET A 368 13.00 -3.70 -0.17
N ASN A 369 12.70 -4.91 -0.66
CA ASN A 369 13.37 -6.10 -0.14
C ASN A 369 13.86 -7.21 -1.12
N SER A 370 14.13 -6.95 -2.41
CA SER A 370 14.87 -7.93 -3.24
C SER A 370 15.71 -7.43 -4.42
N ALA A 371 16.57 -8.35 -4.88
CA ALA A 371 17.34 -8.29 -6.12
C ALA A 371 17.64 -9.73 -6.60
N VAL A 372 16.60 -10.52 -6.87
CA VAL A 372 16.73 -11.93 -7.27
C VAL A 372 17.25 -12.06 -8.69
N SER A 373 18.00 -13.13 -8.97
CA SER A 373 18.51 -13.37 -10.32
C SER A 373 18.79 -14.85 -10.50
N ARG A 374 18.02 -15.48 -11.40
CA ARG A 374 18.21 -16.85 -11.86
C ARG A 374 18.71 -16.90 -13.31
N ASN A 375 18.25 -16.00 -14.17
CA ASN A 375 18.85 -15.74 -15.47
C ASN A 375 20.31 -15.21 -15.31
N PRO A 376 21.34 -15.92 -15.82
CA PRO A 376 22.72 -15.48 -15.70
C PRO A 376 23.08 -14.25 -16.55
N ASN A 377 22.18 -13.81 -17.46
CA ASN A 377 22.50 -12.87 -18.53
C ASN A 377 21.78 -11.50 -18.45
N CYS A 378 20.61 -11.38 -17.78
CA CYS A 378 19.82 -10.12 -17.75
C CYS A 378 20.07 -9.21 -16.53
N GLY A 379 20.86 -9.63 -15.56
CA GLY A 379 21.14 -8.84 -14.34
C GLY A 379 20.22 -9.19 -13.17
N ILE A 380 19.93 -8.20 -12.32
CA ILE A 380 18.98 -8.37 -11.23
C ILE A 380 17.55 -8.18 -11.70
N ASP A 381 16.67 -9.03 -11.18
CA ASP A 381 15.27 -8.69 -11.03
C ASP A 381 15.11 -7.83 -9.78
N GLY A 382 15.13 -6.52 -9.99
CA GLY A 382 15.03 -5.49 -8.95
C GLY A 382 14.57 -4.18 -9.55
N HIS A 383 13.64 -4.26 -10.50
CA HIS A 383 12.78 -3.16 -10.93
C HIS A 383 11.33 -3.61 -11.12
N ARG A 384 10.39 -2.85 -10.56
CA ARG A 384 8.94 -2.99 -10.63
C ARG A 384 8.32 -1.67 -11.07
N ARG A 385 8.86 -1.10 -12.16
CA ARG A 385 8.41 0.21 -12.65
C ARG A 385 6.98 0.15 -13.18
N PHE A 386 6.14 1.07 -12.74
CA PHE A 386 4.80 1.22 -13.28
C PHE A 386 4.28 2.66 -13.32
N SER A 387 3.41 2.92 -14.28
CA SER A 387 2.49 4.07 -14.29
C SER A 387 1.06 3.56 -14.41
N THR A 388 0.10 4.30 -13.85
CA THR A 388 -1.31 3.89 -13.86
C THR A 388 -2.25 5.08 -13.97
N PHE A 389 -3.37 4.87 -14.66
CA PHE A 389 -4.46 5.82 -14.87
C PHE A 389 -5.73 5.04 -15.24
N ALA A 390 -6.87 5.72 -15.33
CA ALA A 390 -8.11 5.14 -15.86
C ALA A 390 -8.60 5.89 -17.11
N PHE A 391 -9.23 5.18 -18.05
CA PHE A 391 -9.98 5.85 -19.13
C PHE A 391 -11.18 5.07 -19.66
N SER A 392 -12.10 5.77 -20.31
CA SER A 392 -13.21 5.20 -21.07
C SER A 392 -13.62 6.12 -22.22
N GLY A 393 -14.49 5.65 -23.13
CA GLY A 393 -14.87 6.40 -24.33
C GLY A 393 -13.84 6.27 -25.46
N GLU A 394 -13.45 7.38 -26.08
CA GLU A 394 -12.47 7.43 -27.16
C GLU A 394 -11.08 6.92 -26.77
N GLN A 395 -10.32 6.46 -27.79
CA GLN A 395 -8.94 6.00 -27.64
C GLN A 395 -8.02 7.03 -26.97
N VAL A 396 -7.03 6.55 -26.22
CA VAL A 396 -5.95 7.36 -25.65
C VAL A 396 -4.63 7.15 -26.37
N ARG A 397 -3.76 8.16 -26.36
CA ARG A 397 -2.34 8.02 -26.69
C ARG A 397 -1.51 8.14 -25.41
N VAL A 398 -0.68 7.15 -25.14
CA VAL A 398 0.31 7.14 -24.05
C VAL A 398 1.69 7.41 -24.66
N ASP A 399 2.31 8.52 -24.29
CA ASP A 399 3.66 8.91 -24.70
C ASP A 399 4.65 8.59 -23.58
N ILE A 400 5.65 7.76 -23.88
CA ILE A 400 6.71 7.36 -22.97
C ILE A 400 8.03 7.96 -23.43
N GLU A 401 8.49 9.02 -22.76
CA GLU A 401 9.83 9.58 -22.94
C GLU A 401 10.87 8.68 -22.25
N VAL A 402 11.85 8.22 -23.02
CA VAL A 402 12.96 7.37 -22.55
C VAL A 402 14.19 8.22 -22.26
N LYS A 403 14.66 8.22 -21.01
CA LYS A 403 15.78 9.06 -20.55
C LYS A 403 17.13 8.31 -20.54
N ARG A 404 17.31 7.36 -21.45
CA ARG A 404 18.57 6.59 -21.62
C ARG A 404 18.81 6.26 -23.08
N ASP A 405 20.04 5.92 -23.43
CA ASP A 405 20.36 5.37 -24.75
C ASP A 405 19.71 3.97 -24.89
N PHE A 406 19.23 3.62 -26.09
CA PHE A 406 18.75 2.28 -26.43
C PHE A 406 18.79 2.03 -27.95
N GLU A 407 19.04 0.80 -28.37
CA GLU A 407 19.10 0.40 -29.79
C GLU A 407 17.71 0.02 -30.31
N PHE A 408 16.92 -0.72 -29.52
CA PHE A 408 15.58 -1.16 -29.88
C PHE A 408 14.67 -1.32 -28.65
N TYR A 409 13.36 -1.40 -28.89
CA TYR A 409 12.36 -1.73 -27.87
C TYR A 409 11.42 -2.86 -28.32
N SER A 410 10.90 -3.60 -27.35
CA SER A 410 9.78 -4.53 -27.51
C SER A 410 8.56 -3.99 -26.78
N LEU A 411 7.36 -4.21 -27.33
CA LEU A 411 6.09 -3.81 -26.74
C LEU A 411 5.30 -5.07 -26.38
N MET A 412 4.99 -5.26 -25.10
CA MET A 412 4.51 -6.53 -24.54
C MET A 412 3.12 -6.38 -23.90
N PRO A 413 2.24 -7.40 -23.93
CA PRO A 413 2.44 -8.68 -24.61
C PRO A 413 2.32 -8.55 -26.13
N SER A 414 3.23 -9.19 -26.86
CA SER A 414 3.24 -9.20 -28.33
C SER A 414 1.91 -9.69 -28.92
N ALA A 415 1.20 -10.59 -28.21
CA ALA A 415 -0.12 -11.09 -28.58
C ALA A 415 -1.21 -10.00 -28.74
N LYS A 416 -1.11 -8.87 -28.00
CA LYS A 416 -2.10 -7.78 -28.08
C LYS A 416 -1.84 -6.79 -29.21
N ASN A 417 -0.67 -6.86 -29.87
CA ASN A 417 -0.32 -6.11 -31.09
C ASN A 417 -0.73 -4.61 -31.06
N PHE A 418 -0.41 -3.92 -29.97
CA PHE A 418 -0.78 -2.52 -29.78
C PHE A 418 -0.20 -1.63 -30.88
N ARG A 419 -1.04 -0.74 -31.44
CA ARG A 419 -0.57 0.33 -32.32
C ARG A 419 0.39 1.24 -31.56
N HIS A 420 1.55 1.51 -32.15
CA HIS A 420 2.55 2.40 -31.57
C HIS A 420 3.39 3.09 -32.65
N GLU A 421 4.17 4.10 -32.26
CA GLU A 421 5.23 4.70 -33.08
C GLU A 421 6.41 5.12 -32.18
N TYR A 422 7.59 5.31 -32.77
CA TYR A 422 8.75 5.88 -32.08
C TYR A 422 9.21 7.16 -32.77
N LYS A 423 9.53 8.19 -31.98
CA LYS A 423 10.05 9.46 -32.47
C LYS A 423 10.90 10.19 -31.41
N ASN A 424 12.16 10.44 -31.72
CA ASN A 424 13.06 11.31 -30.95
C ASN A 424 13.13 11.01 -29.43
N GLY A 425 13.27 9.74 -29.05
CA GLY A 425 13.28 9.32 -27.63
C GLY A 425 11.91 9.10 -26.99
N VAL A 426 10.82 9.30 -27.72
CA VAL A 426 9.45 9.02 -27.26
C VAL A 426 8.89 7.79 -27.97
N ILE A 427 8.37 6.84 -27.20
CA ILE A 427 7.55 5.72 -27.69
C ILE A 427 6.09 6.07 -27.39
N SER A 428 5.26 6.21 -28.43
CA SER A 428 3.85 6.53 -28.32
C SER A 428 3.01 5.28 -28.60
N VAL A 429 2.08 4.93 -27.71
CA VAL A 429 1.21 3.75 -27.80
C VAL A 429 -0.25 4.18 -27.78
N TRP A 430 -1.11 3.57 -28.60
CA TRP A 430 -2.55 3.85 -28.64
C TRP A 430 -3.34 2.70 -28.02
N LEU A 431 -4.29 3.05 -27.14
CA LEU A 431 -5.21 2.11 -26.51
C LEU A 431 -6.65 2.47 -26.90
N GLU A 432 -7.36 1.54 -27.54
CA GLU A 432 -8.78 1.70 -27.90
C GLU A 432 -9.74 1.41 -26.73
N LYS A 433 -9.24 0.72 -25.70
CA LYS A 433 -9.91 0.41 -24.44
C LYS A 433 -8.86 0.23 -23.33
N PRO A 434 -9.24 0.31 -22.04
CA PRO A 434 -8.41 -0.11 -20.91
C PRO A 434 -7.74 -1.47 -21.14
N GLU A 435 -6.42 -1.48 -20.99
CA GLU A 435 -5.53 -2.60 -21.25
C GLU A 435 -4.19 -2.39 -20.52
N TYR A 436 -3.48 -3.48 -20.28
CA TYR A 436 -2.12 -3.46 -19.73
C TYR A 436 -1.09 -3.72 -20.81
N PHE A 437 -0.02 -2.93 -20.80
CA PHE A 437 1.14 -3.17 -21.65
C PHE A 437 2.45 -2.85 -20.91
N MET A 438 3.57 -3.29 -21.47
CA MET A 438 4.91 -2.95 -21.02
C MET A 438 5.80 -2.58 -22.20
N ILE A 439 6.81 -1.76 -21.95
CA ILE A 439 7.99 -1.65 -22.83
C ILE A 439 9.19 -2.33 -22.19
N ARG A 440 10.07 -2.91 -23.03
CA ARG A 440 11.43 -3.33 -22.66
C ARG A 440 12.41 -2.81 -23.71
N LEU A 441 13.58 -2.33 -23.27
CA LEU A 441 14.66 -1.83 -24.11
C LEU A 441 15.81 -2.84 -24.16
N ASP A 442 16.41 -3.04 -25.33
CA ASP A 442 17.61 -3.87 -25.54
C ASP A 442 17.59 -5.27 -24.90
N ASP A 443 16.42 -5.90 -24.74
CA ASP A 443 16.22 -7.16 -24.00
C ASP A 443 16.65 -7.15 -22.51
N LYS A 444 16.72 -5.97 -21.90
CA LYS A 444 17.11 -5.81 -20.49
C LYS A 444 15.89 -5.76 -19.60
N ASP A 445 15.69 -6.77 -18.75
CA ASP A 445 14.57 -6.76 -17.77
C ASP A 445 14.67 -5.57 -16.79
N GLU A 446 15.89 -5.11 -16.48
CA GLU A 446 16.16 -3.87 -15.72
C GLU A 446 15.63 -2.58 -16.39
N SER A 447 15.17 -2.64 -17.63
CA SER A 447 14.57 -1.51 -18.36
C SER A 447 13.04 -1.54 -18.37
N ILE A 448 12.40 -2.62 -17.90
CA ILE A 448 10.94 -2.77 -18.02
C ILE A 448 10.22 -1.58 -17.36
N LEU A 449 9.19 -1.09 -18.04
CA LEU A 449 8.16 -0.19 -17.53
C LEU A 449 6.80 -0.78 -17.88
N SER A 450 5.96 -0.98 -16.86
CA SER A 450 4.55 -1.39 -17.01
C SER A 450 3.63 -0.16 -17.06
N VAL A 451 2.59 -0.21 -17.87
CA VAL A 451 1.54 0.80 -17.92
C VAL A 451 0.19 0.12 -17.76
N PHE A 452 -0.53 0.53 -16.72
CA PHE A 452 -1.85 -0.01 -16.37
C PHE A 452 -2.92 1.04 -16.64
N ALA A 453 -3.65 0.87 -17.74
CA ALA A 453 -4.81 1.68 -18.06
C ALA A 453 -6.07 0.90 -17.63
N ASP A 454 -6.70 1.35 -16.54
CA ASP A 454 -7.88 0.72 -15.97
C ASP A 454 -9.18 1.33 -16.52
N TYR A 455 -10.31 0.65 -16.31
CA TYR A 455 -11.60 1.32 -16.36
C TYR A 455 -11.77 2.24 -15.13
N PRO A 456 -12.31 3.46 -15.30
CA PRO A 456 -12.78 4.31 -14.22
C PRO A 456 -13.62 3.54 -13.20
N GLU A 457 -13.51 3.90 -11.93
CA GLU A 457 -14.33 3.29 -10.89
C GLU A 457 -15.78 3.71 -11.10
N PHE A 458 -16.68 2.75 -11.34
CA PHE A 458 -18.08 3.08 -11.51
C PHE A 458 -18.65 3.50 -10.14
N PRO A 459 -19.22 4.72 -9.98
CA PRO A 459 -19.55 5.27 -8.66
C PRO A 459 -20.58 4.51 -7.83
N ASP A 460 -21.18 3.45 -8.37
CA ASP A 460 -22.19 2.61 -7.72
C ASP A 460 -21.66 1.18 -7.42
N ASP A 461 -20.41 0.86 -7.78
CA ASP A 461 -19.77 -0.43 -7.44
C ASP A 461 -19.49 -0.56 -5.93
N VAL A 462 -19.44 0.55 -5.20
CA VAL A 462 -19.17 0.62 -3.76
C VAL A 462 -20.00 1.72 -3.11
N ASP A 463 -20.54 1.43 -1.92
CA ASP A 463 -21.10 2.45 -1.05
C ASP A 463 -20.05 2.83 0.02
N LEU A 464 -19.57 4.06 -0.05
CA LEU A 464 -18.56 4.60 0.86
C LEU A 464 -19.16 5.11 2.18
N ASP A 465 -20.48 5.16 2.31
CA ASP A 465 -21.17 5.55 3.55
C ASP A 465 -21.75 4.31 4.29
N ASP A 466 -21.61 3.10 3.72
CA ASP A 466 -21.99 1.85 4.38
C ASP A 466 -21.07 1.58 5.60
N PRO A 467 -21.61 1.37 6.82
CA PRO A 467 -20.80 1.05 8.01
C PRO A 467 -20.06 -0.31 7.92
N ASN A 468 -20.28 -1.09 6.86
CA ASN A 468 -19.51 -2.29 6.52
C ASN A 468 -18.32 -2.01 5.58
N THR A 469 -18.17 -0.78 5.08
CA THR A 469 -17.06 -0.35 4.24
C THR A 469 -15.96 0.29 5.08
N ILE A 470 -14.80 -0.36 5.13
CA ILE A 470 -13.54 0.19 5.65
C ILE A 470 -12.90 1.01 4.53
N ARG A 471 -12.90 2.33 4.67
CA ARG A 471 -12.25 3.27 3.73
C ARG A 471 -10.78 3.44 4.07
N VAL A 472 -9.92 3.29 3.07
CA VAL A 472 -8.50 3.63 3.14
C VAL A 472 -8.22 4.79 2.20
N GLU A 473 -7.78 5.90 2.78
CA GLU A 473 -7.43 7.16 2.13
C GLU A 473 -6.04 7.59 2.61
N GLY A 474 -5.20 8.14 1.72
CA GLY A 474 -3.82 8.50 2.07
C GLY A 474 -2.97 7.27 2.48
N TRP A 475 -2.13 7.40 3.50
CA TRP A 475 -1.42 6.28 4.10
C TRP A 475 -2.15 5.81 5.37
N TYR A 476 -2.58 4.55 5.39
CA TYR A 476 -3.32 3.96 6.51
C TYR A 476 -2.58 2.75 7.07
N GLU A 477 -2.29 2.75 8.37
CA GLU A 477 -1.57 1.68 9.07
C GLU A 477 -2.49 0.93 10.02
N VAL A 478 -2.48 -0.40 9.95
CA VAL A 478 -3.29 -1.27 10.82
C VAL A 478 -2.48 -1.66 12.05
N GLU A 479 -3.04 -1.48 13.25
CA GLU A 479 -2.39 -1.89 14.50
C GLU A 479 -2.06 -3.40 14.46
N GLY A 480 -0.79 -3.73 14.71
CA GLY A 480 -0.30 -5.11 14.63
C GLY A 480 -0.07 -5.65 13.20
N GLY A 481 -0.38 -4.87 12.17
CA GLY A 481 -0.07 -5.16 10.77
C GLY A 481 -0.98 -6.18 10.07
N VAL A 482 -2.09 -6.58 10.69
CA VAL A 482 -3.05 -7.56 10.11
C VAL A 482 -4.48 -7.09 10.30
N LEU A 483 -5.20 -6.91 9.18
CA LEU A 483 -6.63 -6.61 9.14
C LEU A 483 -7.42 -7.92 8.99
N GLU A 484 -8.18 -8.30 10.01
CA GLU A 484 -9.03 -9.51 9.96
C GLU A 484 -10.46 -9.17 9.53
N LEU A 485 -10.94 -9.78 8.44
CA LEU A 485 -12.32 -9.65 7.98
C LEU A 485 -13.14 -10.86 8.48
N THR A 486 -13.70 -10.72 9.69
CA THR A 486 -14.42 -11.78 10.43
C THR A 486 -15.94 -11.74 10.26
N GLU A 487 -16.49 -10.65 9.74
CA GLU A 487 -17.93 -10.47 9.48
C GLU A 487 -18.23 -10.56 7.98
N PRO A 488 -19.34 -11.20 7.57
CA PRO A 488 -19.68 -11.34 6.17
C PRO A 488 -20.11 -10.00 5.56
N GLY A 489 -19.86 -9.81 4.25
CA GLY A 489 -20.27 -8.59 3.54
C GLY A 489 -19.38 -7.36 3.76
N LYS A 490 -18.33 -7.43 4.59
CA LYS A 490 -17.38 -6.31 4.77
C LYS A 490 -16.66 -5.97 3.46
N THR A 491 -16.56 -4.69 3.18
CA THR A 491 -15.79 -4.15 2.06
C THR A 491 -14.57 -3.39 2.59
N VAL A 492 -13.40 -3.63 2.02
CA VAL A 492 -12.21 -2.77 2.18
C VAL A 492 -12.06 -2.01 0.87
N TYR A 493 -12.29 -0.70 0.89
CA TYR A 493 -12.12 0.17 -0.27
C TYR A 493 -10.81 0.96 -0.12
N ILE A 494 -9.88 0.77 -1.05
CA ILE A 494 -8.58 1.44 -1.07
C ILE A 494 -8.58 2.45 -2.22
N ALA A 495 -8.78 3.72 -1.87
CA ALA A 495 -8.96 4.80 -2.84
C ALA A 495 -7.76 4.92 -3.82
N PRO A 496 -7.97 5.40 -5.05
CA PRO A 496 -6.88 5.68 -5.98
C PRO A 496 -5.81 6.58 -5.34
N GLY A 497 -4.55 6.16 -5.39
CA GLY A 497 -3.43 6.86 -4.73
C GLY A 497 -3.31 6.62 -3.21
N ALA A 498 -4.20 5.86 -2.58
CA ALA A 498 -4.07 5.48 -1.16
C ALA A 498 -3.21 4.20 -0.98
N VAL A 499 -2.68 4.01 0.23
CA VAL A 499 -1.88 2.84 0.64
C VAL A 499 -2.38 2.28 1.96
N LEU A 500 -2.71 1.00 1.97
CA LEU A 500 -2.94 0.20 3.16
C LEU A 500 -1.64 -0.51 3.57
N HIS A 501 -1.06 -0.11 4.69
CA HIS A 501 0.11 -0.75 5.31
C HIS A 501 -0.38 -1.87 6.24
N ALA A 502 -0.77 -3.01 5.64
CA ALA A 502 -1.35 -4.17 6.33
C ALA A 502 -1.25 -5.45 5.50
N ARG A 503 -1.39 -6.60 6.17
CA ARG A 503 -1.87 -7.85 5.54
C ARG A 503 -3.37 -8.01 5.78
N ILE A 504 -4.09 -8.73 4.93
CA ILE A 504 -5.54 -8.96 5.08
C ILE A 504 -5.86 -10.45 5.23
N ASP A 505 -6.52 -10.80 6.33
CA ASP A 505 -6.91 -12.16 6.68
C ASP A 505 -8.44 -12.30 6.52
N VAL A 506 -8.87 -12.87 5.39
CA VAL A 506 -10.27 -12.94 4.96
C VAL A 506 -10.94 -14.20 5.51
N LYS A 507 -11.68 -14.05 6.61
CA LYS A 507 -12.25 -15.16 7.40
C LYS A 507 -13.76 -15.34 7.19
N ALA A 508 -14.45 -14.41 6.55
CA ALA A 508 -15.88 -14.44 6.27
C ALA A 508 -16.23 -14.29 4.78
N SER A 509 -17.40 -14.81 4.40
CA SER A 509 -17.91 -14.81 3.03
C SER A 509 -18.45 -13.46 2.55
N TYR A 510 -18.58 -13.29 1.23
CA TYR A 510 -19.09 -12.07 0.58
C TYR A 510 -18.26 -10.80 0.89
N THR A 511 -17.02 -11.00 1.32
CA THR A 511 -16.07 -9.92 1.63
C THR A 511 -15.45 -9.39 0.35
N ARG A 512 -15.16 -8.08 0.31
CA ARG A 512 -14.66 -7.39 -0.88
C ARG A 512 -13.39 -6.61 -0.53
N ILE A 513 -12.35 -6.70 -1.35
CA ILE A 513 -11.12 -5.89 -1.23
C ILE A 513 -10.93 -5.20 -2.60
N ILE A 514 -11.34 -3.94 -2.68
CA ILE A 514 -11.54 -3.26 -3.96
C ILE A 514 -10.91 -1.87 -3.96
N GLY A 515 -10.63 -1.32 -5.13
CA GLY A 515 -10.17 0.05 -5.28
C GLY A 515 -9.19 0.22 -6.44
N ARG A 516 -8.39 1.29 -6.39
CA ARG A 516 -7.18 1.48 -7.23
C ARG A 516 -5.95 1.85 -6.41
N GLY A 517 -6.06 1.84 -5.09
CA GLY A 517 -4.94 2.01 -4.18
C GLY A 517 -4.07 0.76 -4.04
N ALA A 518 -3.06 0.85 -3.19
CA ALA A 518 -2.06 -0.18 -2.97
C ALA A 518 -2.13 -0.81 -1.57
N ILE A 519 -1.61 -2.03 -1.45
CA ILE A 519 -1.27 -2.68 -0.19
C ILE A 519 0.25 -2.87 -0.15
N VAL A 520 0.86 -2.50 0.97
CA VAL A 520 2.28 -2.70 1.28
C VAL A 520 2.39 -3.57 2.54
N ASP A 521 3.27 -4.56 2.50
CA ASP A 521 3.47 -5.51 3.61
C ASP A 521 4.19 -4.85 4.80
N PRO A 522 3.56 -4.75 5.99
CA PRO A 522 4.11 -4.01 7.14
C PRO A 522 5.17 -4.77 7.93
N PHE A 523 5.59 -5.96 7.49
CA PHE A 523 6.57 -6.78 8.19
C PHE A 523 7.90 -6.80 7.43
N GLU A 524 9.01 -6.56 8.11
CA GLU A 524 10.35 -6.53 7.51
C GLU A 524 10.97 -7.93 7.27
N ASN A 525 10.30 -9.04 7.64
CA ASN A 525 10.95 -10.36 7.70
C ASN A 525 10.00 -11.58 7.66
N PHE A 526 10.21 -12.46 6.68
CA PHE A 526 9.59 -13.78 6.51
C PHE A 526 9.64 -14.74 7.73
N ALA A 527 10.54 -14.60 8.71
CA ALA A 527 10.64 -15.55 9.84
C ALA A 527 9.81 -15.21 11.08
N LYS A 528 9.37 -13.94 11.24
CA LYS A 528 8.50 -13.52 12.36
C LYS A 528 7.15 -14.29 12.37
N TYR A 529 6.79 -14.75 11.18
CA TYR A 529 5.78 -15.71 10.75
C TYR A 529 5.61 -16.99 11.60
N SER A 530 6.65 -17.47 12.31
CA SER A 530 6.62 -18.84 12.90
C SER A 530 6.77 -18.94 14.41
N ARG A 531 7.11 -17.86 15.13
CA ARG A 531 7.55 -17.97 16.53
C ARG A 531 6.81 -17.12 17.54
N ASP A 532 6.65 -15.82 17.29
CA ASP A 532 6.36 -14.88 18.38
C ASP A 532 5.04 -14.09 18.23
N ILE A 533 4.42 -14.05 17.04
CA ILE A 533 3.17 -13.28 16.80
C ILE A 533 1.92 -14.18 16.72
N ILE A 534 1.99 -15.36 16.11
CA ILE A 534 0.81 -16.20 15.85
C ILE A 534 0.96 -17.56 16.55
N ASN A 535 0.24 -17.73 17.67
CA ASN A 535 0.12 -19.01 18.39
C ASN A 535 -0.79 -20.03 17.67
N ASP A 536 -1.20 -19.74 16.43
CA ASP A 536 -2.00 -20.60 15.57
C ASP A 536 -1.31 -20.77 14.19
N LYS A 537 -1.49 -21.95 13.58
CA LYS A 537 -0.60 -22.49 12.54
C LYS A 537 -0.87 -21.95 11.12
N LYS A 538 -1.34 -20.71 10.95
CA LYS A 538 -2.07 -20.32 9.72
C LYS A 538 -1.90 -18.91 9.14
N GLY A 539 -1.29 -17.94 9.81
CA GLY A 539 -1.25 -16.55 9.31
C GLY A 539 0.08 -16.11 8.68
N GLY A 540 0.03 -15.23 7.67
CA GLY A 540 1.20 -14.48 7.20
C GLY A 540 1.34 -14.20 5.70
N LEU A 541 0.34 -14.50 4.87
CA LEU A 541 0.34 -14.10 3.44
C LEU A 541 -0.18 -12.66 3.33
N MET A 542 0.07 -11.93 2.23
CA MET A 542 -0.36 -10.53 2.15
C MET A 542 -1.89 -10.40 2.04
N ILE A 543 -2.53 -11.27 1.28
CA ILE A 543 -3.96 -11.56 1.38
C ILE A 543 -4.17 -13.08 1.51
N TYR A 544 -4.93 -13.52 2.51
CA TYR A 544 -5.32 -14.93 2.67
C TYR A 544 -6.82 -15.12 2.78
N ILE A 545 -7.41 -15.88 1.85
CA ILE A 545 -8.82 -16.27 1.87
C ILE A 545 -8.97 -17.66 2.49
N TRP A 546 -9.61 -17.72 3.66
CA TRP A 546 -9.76 -18.93 4.45
C TRP A 546 -10.76 -19.94 3.83
N PRO A 547 -10.67 -21.25 4.18
CA PRO A 547 -11.52 -22.30 3.61
C PRO A 547 -13.04 -22.06 3.71
N ASP A 548 -13.48 -21.36 4.76
CA ASP A 548 -14.89 -21.09 5.04
C ASP A 548 -15.34 -19.70 4.52
N ALA A 549 -14.40 -18.87 4.05
CA ALA A 549 -14.67 -17.59 3.40
C ALA A 549 -14.94 -17.83 1.90
N ASN A 550 -16.21 -17.81 1.51
CA ASN A 550 -16.64 -18.06 0.13
C ASN A 550 -17.11 -16.76 -0.52
N ASP A 551 -17.13 -16.71 -1.85
CA ASP A 551 -17.64 -15.54 -2.60
C ASP A 551 -16.90 -14.24 -2.27
N ALA A 552 -15.60 -14.34 -1.98
CA ALA A 552 -14.74 -13.19 -1.71
C ALA A 552 -14.26 -12.53 -3.02
N GLN A 553 -14.35 -11.21 -3.10
CA GLN A 553 -13.96 -10.42 -4.28
C GLN A 553 -12.66 -9.64 -4.03
N ILE A 554 -11.77 -9.62 -5.02
CA ILE A 554 -10.61 -8.71 -5.08
C ILE A 554 -10.64 -8.00 -6.44
N ASP A 555 -10.61 -6.66 -6.49
CA ASP A 555 -10.71 -5.89 -7.75
C ASP A 555 -9.82 -4.64 -7.73
N GLY A 556 -8.94 -4.51 -8.73
CA GLY A 556 -8.29 -3.24 -9.10
C GLY A 556 -7.04 -2.86 -8.32
N ILE A 557 -6.84 -3.45 -7.14
CA ILE A 557 -5.77 -3.09 -6.21
C ILE A 557 -4.35 -3.42 -6.70
N PHE A 558 -3.39 -2.69 -6.15
CA PHE A 558 -1.96 -2.95 -6.29
C PHE A 558 -1.42 -3.69 -5.06
N LEU A 559 -0.63 -4.74 -5.28
CA LEU A 559 0.12 -5.46 -4.25
C LEU A 559 1.61 -5.17 -4.44
N LEU A 560 2.18 -4.37 -3.55
CA LEU A 560 3.54 -3.83 -3.68
C LEU A 560 4.49 -4.50 -2.66
N ASP A 561 5.51 -5.17 -3.19
CA ASP A 561 6.64 -5.81 -2.50
C ASP A 561 6.30 -6.60 -1.22
N ALA A 562 5.39 -7.56 -1.37
CA ALA A 562 5.08 -8.54 -0.33
C ALA A 562 6.34 -9.28 0.15
N GLN A 563 6.42 -9.65 1.43
CA GLN A 563 7.52 -10.48 1.97
C GLN A 563 7.26 -11.99 1.90
N CYS A 564 6.12 -12.38 1.32
CA CYS A 564 5.63 -13.75 1.16
C CYS A 564 4.62 -13.75 0.00
N PHE A 565 3.83 -14.82 -0.12
CA PHE A 565 2.77 -14.97 -1.12
C PHE A 565 1.85 -13.74 -1.12
N ASN A 566 1.53 -13.24 -2.32
CA ASN A 566 0.75 -12.02 -2.48
C ASN A 566 -0.73 -12.31 -2.20
N ILE A 567 -1.31 -13.28 -2.91
CA ILE A 567 -2.67 -13.77 -2.65
C ILE A 567 -2.63 -15.30 -2.57
N ALA A 568 -3.23 -15.87 -1.51
CA ALA A 568 -3.66 -17.26 -1.57
C ALA A 568 -5.10 -17.47 -1.09
N THR A 569 -5.72 -18.50 -1.62
CA THR A 569 -7.08 -18.92 -1.27
C THR A 569 -7.17 -20.41 -0.96
N ARG A 570 -8.07 -20.73 -0.05
CA ARG A 570 -8.72 -22.03 0.11
C ARG A 570 -10.26 -21.93 0.06
N GLY A 571 -10.77 -20.70 -0.05
CA GLY A 571 -12.19 -20.41 -0.20
C GLY A 571 -12.70 -20.80 -1.58
N LYS A 572 -14.02 -20.73 -1.77
CA LYS A 572 -14.69 -21.14 -3.01
C LYS A 572 -15.38 -19.95 -3.65
N ARG A 573 -15.49 -19.98 -4.99
CA ARG A 573 -16.09 -18.92 -5.80
C ARG A 573 -15.47 -17.54 -5.54
N GLY A 574 -14.15 -17.50 -5.28
CA GLY A 574 -13.43 -16.24 -5.23
C GLY A 574 -13.40 -15.59 -6.62
N ASP A 575 -13.48 -14.27 -6.67
CA ASP A 575 -13.41 -13.50 -7.92
C ASP A 575 -12.31 -12.45 -7.80
N ILE A 576 -11.19 -12.66 -8.49
CA ILE A 576 -9.99 -11.82 -8.42
C ILE A 576 -9.77 -11.19 -9.80
N ARG A 577 -9.95 -9.88 -9.92
CA ARG A 577 -9.84 -9.18 -11.20
C ARG A 577 -8.95 -7.97 -11.14
N ASN A 578 -8.46 -7.54 -12.30
CA ASN A 578 -7.92 -6.18 -12.47
C ASN A 578 -6.75 -5.87 -11.48
N THR A 579 -6.11 -6.91 -10.94
CA THR A 579 -5.19 -6.84 -9.80
C THR A 579 -3.74 -6.83 -10.30
N LYS A 580 -2.89 -5.99 -9.72
CA LYS A 580 -1.48 -5.84 -10.10
C LYS A 580 -0.58 -6.32 -8.98
N VAL A 581 0.21 -7.36 -9.21
CA VAL A 581 1.22 -7.88 -8.28
C VAL A 581 2.61 -7.45 -8.73
N LEU A 582 3.32 -6.73 -7.86
CA LEU A 582 4.62 -6.13 -8.11
C LEU A 582 5.54 -6.40 -6.91
N SER A 583 6.11 -7.60 -6.87
CA SER A 583 6.91 -8.08 -5.73
C SER A 583 8.22 -8.69 -6.20
N THR A 584 9.27 -8.64 -5.38
CA THR A 584 10.63 -8.96 -5.84
C THR A 584 11.26 -10.18 -5.16
N ILE A 585 10.65 -10.72 -4.10
CA ILE A 585 11.31 -11.64 -3.16
C ILE A 585 11.05 -13.12 -3.49
N ILE A 586 12.01 -14.02 -3.23
CA ILE A 586 11.76 -15.48 -3.25
C ILE A 586 10.73 -15.82 -2.16
N SER A 587 9.75 -16.67 -2.46
CA SER A 587 8.48 -16.89 -1.75
C SER A 587 7.37 -15.84 -1.95
N THR A 588 7.52 -14.89 -2.89
CA THR A 588 6.42 -14.01 -3.31
C THR A 588 5.60 -14.63 -4.43
N ASP A 589 5.10 -15.85 -4.21
CA ASP A 589 4.21 -16.49 -5.17
C ASP A 589 3.00 -15.56 -5.43
N GLY A 590 2.57 -15.48 -6.69
CA GLY A 590 1.62 -14.48 -7.17
C GLY A 590 0.20 -14.71 -6.64
N ILE A 591 -0.59 -15.48 -7.39
CA ILE A 591 -1.93 -15.90 -6.98
C ILE A 591 -1.93 -17.42 -6.82
N SER A 592 -2.37 -17.87 -5.64
CA SER A 592 -2.25 -19.26 -5.20
C SER A 592 -3.60 -19.87 -4.79
N ALA A 593 -4.03 -20.96 -5.44
CA ALA A 593 -5.25 -21.70 -5.10
C ALA A 593 -4.92 -23.09 -4.54
N PHE A 594 -4.91 -23.21 -3.21
CA PHE A 594 -4.55 -24.45 -2.54
C PHE A 594 -5.72 -25.45 -2.50
N ILE A 595 -5.41 -26.72 -2.17
CA ILE A 595 -6.39 -27.80 -1.99
C ILE A 595 -7.59 -27.33 -1.14
N GLY A 596 -8.80 -27.49 -1.72
CA GLY A 596 -10.07 -27.07 -1.12
C GLY A 596 -10.77 -25.95 -1.88
N SER A 597 -10.01 -25.17 -2.66
CA SER A 597 -10.51 -24.16 -3.59
C SER A 597 -11.40 -24.80 -4.67
N SER A 598 -12.47 -24.10 -5.07
CA SER A 598 -13.36 -24.53 -6.15
C SER A 598 -14.14 -23.37 -6.77
N GLY A 599 -14.18 -23.30 -8.10
CA GLY A 599 -14.90 -22.27 -8.85
C GLY A 599 -14.32 -20.87 -8.73
N THR A 600 -13.04 -20.73 -8.37
CA THR A 600 -12.36 -19.42 -8.28
C THR A 600 -12.03 -18.90 -9.68
N LEU A 601 -12.32 -17.62 -9.95
CA LEU A 601 -11.92 -16.93 -11.17
C LEU A 601 -10.79 -15.93 -10.86
N VAL A 602 -9.80 -15.90 -11.74
CA VAL A 602 -8.75 -14.87 -11.80
C VAL A 602 -8.73 -14.33 -13.22
N GLU A 603 -9.01 -13.04 -13.42
CA GLU A 603 -9.21 -12.45 -14.76
C GLU A 603 -8.55 -11.08 -14.91
N HIS A 604 -7.93 -10.79 -16.05
CA HIS A 604 -7.33 -9.49 -16.37
C HIS A 604 -6.34 -9.00 -15.29
N CYS A 605 -5.35 -9.84 -14.96
CA CYS A 605 -4.40 -9.58 -13.86
C CYS A 605 -2.95 -9.52 -14.34
N PHE A 606 -2.16 -8.64 -13.71
CA PHE A 606 -0.74 -8.51 -13.94
C PHE A 606 0.04 -9.11 -12.77
N ILE A 607 1.04 -9.96 -13.05
CA ILE A 607 1.90 -10.53 -12.01
C ILE A 607 3.36 -10.44 -12.43
N TYR A 608 4.13 -9.56 -11.78
CA TYR A 608 5.58 -9.59 -11.80
C TYR A 608 6.11 -9.87 -10.39
N CYS A 609 6.42 -11.13 -10.11
CA CYS A 609 6.80 -11.58 -8.77
C CYS A 609 8.15 -12.32 -8.71
N GLY A 610 8.78 -12.35 -7.53
CA GLY A 610 10.09 -12.99 -7.33
C GLY A 610 10.03 -14.52 -7.32
N ASP A 611 8.85 -15.11 -7.08
CA ASP A 611 8.60 -16.56 -7.10
C ASP A 611 7.43 -16.94 -8.04
N ASN A 612 6.85 -18.14 -7.92
CA ASN A 612 5.92 -18.68 -8.93
C ASN A 612 4.65 -17.84 -9.13
N THR A 613 4.22 -17.56 -10.37
CA THR A 613 3.12 -16.59 -10.60
C THR A 613 1.72 -17.16 -10.35
N MET A 614 1.46 -18.37 -10.85
CA MET A 614 0.18 -19.07 -10.72
C MET A 614 0.42 -20.44 -10.09
N VAL A 615 0.12 -20.56 -8.80
CA VAL A 615 0.29 -21.81 -8.04
C VAL A 615 -1.08 -22.41 -7.78
N PHE A 616 -1.29 -23.69 -8.09
CA PHE A 616 -2.62 -24.26 -7.88
C PHE A 616 -2.62 -25.77 -7.66
N SER A 617 -3.61 -26.19 -6.88
CA SER A 617 -4.09 -27.56 -6.84
C SER A 617 -5.39 -27.67 -7.63
N SER A 618 -6.52 -27.18 -7.13
CA SER A 618 -7.83 -27.49 -7.70
C SER A 618 -8.74 -26.28 -7.91
N GLY A 619 -9.62 -26.37 -8.90
CA GLY A 619 -10.85 -25.59 -8.93
C GLY A 619 -10.68 -24.10 -9.18
N ILE A 620 -9.83 -23.73 -10.15
CA ILE A 620 -9.51 -22.35 -10.50
C ILE A 620 -9.41 -22.14 -12.02
N THR A 621 -9.97 -21.02 -12.48
CA THR A 621 -9.81 -20.51 -13.85
C THR A 621 -8.94 -19.26 -13.83
N TYR A 622 -7.90 -19.21 -14.66
CA TYR A 622 -7.13 -18.01 -14.97
C TYR A 622 -7.43 -17.54 -16.39
N ARG A 623 -7.70 -16.24 -16.61
CA ARG A 623 -7.94 -15.66 -17.94
C ARG A 623 -7.26 -14.30 -18.12
N ASP A 624 -6.72 -14.02 -19.31
CA ASP A 624 -6.10 -12.73 -19.67
C ASP A 624 -5.05 -12.32 -18.63
N MET A 625 -3.99 -13.14 -18.55
CA MET A 625 -2.95 -13.02 -17.53
C MET A 625 -1.66 -12.53 -18.18
N LEU A 626 -1.09 -11.43 -17.68
CA LEU A 626 0.24 -10.95 -18.09
C LEU A 626 1.24 -11.21 -16.97
N VAL A 627 2.16 -12.16 -17.17
CA VAL A 627 2.97 -12.73 -16.08
C VAL A 627 4.47 -12.79 -16.36
N GLY A 628 5.26 -12.53 -15.32
CA GLY A 628 6.71 -12.57 -15.33
C GLY A 628 7.30 -12.94 -13.97
N THR A 629 8.38 -13.73 -13.95
CA THR A 629 9.00 -14.20 -12.70
C THR A 629 10.44 -14.70 -12.88
N THR A 630 11.20 -14.73 -11.77
CA THR A 630 12.48 -15.48 -11.69
C THR A 630 12.31 -16.97 -11.33
N CYS A 631 11.08 -17.46 -11.19
CA CYS A 631 10.76 -18.87 -10.99
C CYS A 631 9.91 -19.39 -12.16
N ALA A 632 8.78 -20.07 -11.88
CA ALA A 632 7.89 -20.61 -12.90
C ALA A 632 6.63 -19.76 -13.08
N ALA A 633 6.19 -19.55 -14.32
CA ALA A 633 4.94 -18.86 -14.57
C ALA A 633 3.75 -19.70 -14.05
N ILE A 634 3.71 -20.98 -14.43
CA ILE A 634 2.62 -21.91 -14.11
C ILE A 634 3.16 -23.05 -13.24
N TYR A 635 2.68 -23.17 -12.00
CA TYR A 635 3.16 -24.14 -11.01
C TYR A 635 2.02 -25.05 -10.47
N PRO A 636 1.64 -26.10 -11.22
CA PRO A 636 0.68 -27.10 -10.75
C PRO A 636 1.30 -27.96 -9.64
N GLN A 637 0.65 -27.99 -8.47
CA GLN A 637 1.10 -28.72 -7.28
C GLN A 637 -0.03 -29.55 -6.66
N ASP A 638 0.33 -30.65 -6.00
CA ASP A 638 -0.60 -31.60 -5.38
C ASP A 638 -1.49 -32.30 -6.44
N ASP A 639 -2.71 -32.70 -6.09
CA ASP A 639 -3.64 -33.28 -7.06
C ASP A 639 -4.38 -32.16 -7.79
N VAL A 640 -4.25 -32.12 -9.12
CA VAL A 640 -4.83 -31.10 -9.98
C VAL A 640 -6.03 -31.62 -10.73
N TYR A 641 -7.13 -30.87 -10.63
CA TYR A 641 -8.41 -31.13 -11.30
C TYR A 641 -9.24 -29.85 -11.31
N ASP A 642 -10.14 -29.73 -12.30
CA ASP A 642 -11.00 -28.54 -12.48
C ASP A 642 -10.18 -27.25 -12.60
N VAL A 643 -9.17 -27.28 -13.49
CA VAL A 643 -8.29 -26.13 -13.77
C VAL A 643 -8.27 -25.81 -15.26
N LEU A 644 -8.51 -24.53 -15.55
CA LEU A 644 -8.53 -23.96 -16.88
C LEU A 644 -7.68 -22.68 -16.92
N LEU A 645 -6.75 -22.59 -17.86
CA LEU A 645 -5.99 -21.38 -18.14
C LEU A 645 -6.36 -20.92 -19.56
N GLU A 646 -6.69 -19.64 -19.72
CA GLU A 646 -7.06 -19.04 -21.01
C GLU A 646 -6.28 -17.74 -21.24
N ASP A 647 -5.74 -17.53 -22.44
CA ASP A 647 -5.07 -16.29 -22.83
C ASP A 647 -3.95 -15.85 -21.84
N ILE A 648 -2.91 -16.68 -21.76
CA ILE A 648 -1.78 -16.51 -20.83
C ILE A 648 -0.56 -15.96 -21.57
N HIS A 649 -0.12 -14.76 -21.21
CA HIS A 649 1.01 -14.06 -21.81
C HIS A 649 2.22 -14.05 -20.85
N VAL A 650 3.31 -14.73 -21.22
CA VAL A 650 4.49 -14.90 -20.36
C VAL A 650 5.68 -14.11 -20.91
N PHE A 651 6.06 -13.04 -20.21
CA PHE A 651 7.20 -12.19 -20.59
C PHE A 651 8.52 -12.56 -19.91
N ARG A 652 8.48 -13.38 -18.84
CA ARG A 652 9.67 -13.87 -18.13
C ARG A 652 9.38 -15.13 -17.30
N ALA A 653 10.24 -16.16 -17.36
CA ALA A 653 10.17 -17.30 -16.44
C ALA A 653 11.53 -18.01 -16.31
N ASP A 654 12.36 -17.57 -15.36
CA ASP A 654 13.77 -18.00 -15.32
C ASP A 654 13.98 -19.50 -14.94
N ASP A 655 13.01 -20.20 -14.35
CA ASP A 655 13.10 -21.65 -14.05
C ASP A 655 12.45 -22.53 -15.14
N ALA A 656 11.19 -22.25 -15.50
CA ALA A 656 10.45 -22.87 -16.61
C ALA A 656 9.13 -22.11 -16.86
N ILE A 657 8.52 -22.23 -18.06
CA ILE A 657 7.17 -21.69 -18.28
C ILE A 657 6.15 -22.44 -17.41
N ILE A 658 6.16 -23.78 -17.49
CA ILE A 658 5.38 -24.70 -16.64
C ILE A 658 6.36 -25.54 -15.84
N ASP A 659 6.25 -25.52 -14.51
CA ASP A 659 7.07 -26.33 -13.61
C ASP A 659 6.21 -27.18 -12.68
N ASN A 660 6.24 -28.49 -12.91
CA ASN A 660 5.44 -29.46 -12.17
C ASN A 660 6.33 -30.27 -11.22
N ILE A 661 6.56 -29.70 -10.03
CA ILE A 661 7.43 -30.28 -9.00
C ILE A 661 6.74 -30.31 -7.64
N TYR A 662 6.74 -31.48 -6.99
CA TYR A 662 6.19 -31.64 -5.64
C TYR A 662 7.31 -31.53 -4.61
N ASN A 663 7.25 -30.54 -3.72
CA ASN A 663 8.29 -30.31 -2.71
C ASN A 663 7.98 -30.97 -1.35
N ALA A 664 6.82 -31.62 -1.18
CA ALA A 664 6.24 -31.97 0.12
C ALA A 664 5.98 -33.48 0.34
N GLY A 665 7.01 -34.32 0.19
CA GLY A 665 6.99 -35.74 0.58
C GLY A 665 6.71 -36.73 -0.57
N GLN A 666 6.51 -38.01 -0.23
CA GLN A 666 6.44 -39.14 -1.17
C GLN A 666 5.01 -39.37 -1.73
N LYS A 667 4.28 -38.30 -2.06
CA LYS A 667 2.91 -38.38 -2.58
C LYS A 667 2.94 -38.65 -4.09
N HIS A 668 2.15 -39.61 -4.55
CA HIS A 668 1.85 -39.80 -5.97
C HIS A 668 0.68 -38.88 -6.35
N THR A 669 0.89 -37.90 -7.21
CA THR A 669 -0.11 -36.87 -7.54
C THR A 669 -0.77 -37.11 -8.89
N LYS A 670 -2.09 -36.91 -8.98
CA LYS A 670 -2.84 -36.89 -10.25
C LYS A 670 -2.91 -35.46 -10.81
N ILE A 671 -2.83 -35.29 -12.12
CA ILE A 671 -3.08 -33.99 -12.78
C ILE A 671 -4.08 -34.17 -13.92
N ASP A 672 -4.99 -33.22 -14.05
CA ASP A 672 -5.89 -33.04 -15.18
C ASP A 672 -6.16 -31.53 -15.35
N MET A 673 -5.55 -30.91 -16.36
CA MET A 673 -5.67 -29.46 -16.60
C MET A 673 -5.68 -29.12 -18.10
N THR A 674 -6.34 -28.02 -18.44
CA THR A 674 -6.37 -27.45 -19.80
C THR A 674 -5.80 -26.04 -19.83
N ILE A 675 -4.99 -25.75 -20.84
CA ILE A 675 -4.50 -24.42 -21.21
C ILE A 675 -4.96 -24.15 -22.64
N ASN A 676 -5.68 -23.07 -22.87
CA ASN A 676 -6.08 -22.58 -24.19
C ASN A 676 -5.41 -21.22 -24.43
N ASN A 677 -4.63 -21.09 -25.51
CA ASN A 677 -3.89 -19.88 -25.86
C ASN A 677 -2.83 -19.51 -24.80
N ILE A 678 -1.58 -19.79 -25.10
CA ILE A 678 -0.45 -19.38 -24.27
C ILE A 678 0.69 -18.94 -25.18
N ASP A 679 1.24 -17.77 -24.92
CA ASP A 679 2.43 -17.29 -25.60
C ASP A 679 3.55 -16.91 -24.63
N THR A 680 4.77 -17.20 -25.08
CA THR A 680 6.00 -17.02 -24.31
C THR A 680 7.06 -16.29 -25.15
N VAL A 681 6.62 -15.65 -26.25
CA VAL A 681 7.49 -15.02 -27.24
C VAL A 681 8.27 -13.83 -26.68
N ASP A 682 7.76 -13.23 -25.61
CA ASP A 682 8.37 -12.09 -24.93
C ASP A 682 9.43 -12.49 -23.90
N CYS A 683 9.61 -13.78 -23.61
CA CYS A 683 10.68 -14.26 -22.74
C CYS A 683 12.08 -14.07 -23.36
N THR A 684 12.98 -13.43 -22.62
CA THR A 684 14.43 -13.34 -22.90
C THR A 684 15.22 -14.51 -22.32
N TYR A 685 14.62 -15.25 -21.40
CA TYR A 685 15.19 -16.44 -20.78
C TYR A 685 14.08 -17.33 -20.23
N ALA A 686 14.04 -18.57 -20.71
CA ALA A 686 13.24 -19.65 -20.15
C ALA A 686 13.95 -20.97 -20.50
N PRO A 687 14.68 -21.61 -19.57
CA PRO A 687 15.54 -22.74 -19.91
C PRO A 687 14.73 -24.00 -20.30
N ARG A 688 13.44 -24.06 -19.93
CA ARG A 688 12.47 -25.14 -20.23
C ARG A 688 11.10 -24.53 -20.54
N ILE A 689 10.33 -25.16 -21.42
CA ILE A 689 8.90 -24.83 -21.56
C ILE A 689 8.07 -25.61 -20.53
N ILE A 690 8.32 -26.91 -20.37
CA ILE A 690 7.72 -27.75 -19.34
C ILE A 690 8.83 -28.55 -18.64
N ARG A 691 8.89 -28.47 -17.31
CA ARG A 691 9.72 -29.33 -16.44
C ARG A 691 8.83 -30.12 -15.49
N CYS A 692 9.14 -31.39 -15.29
CA CYS A 692 8.37 -32.34 -14.50
C CYS A 692 9.29 -33.20 -13.62
N GLN A 693 9.07 -33.20 -12.30
CA GLN A 693 9.96 -33.90 -11.34
C GLN A 693 9.21 -34.29 -10.04
N ASN A 694 9.56 -35.42 -9.44
CA ASN A 694 9.11 -35.82 -8.08
C ASN A 694 7.57 -35.99 -7.87
N MET A 695 6.77 -36.16 -8.94
CA MET A 695 5.29 -36.27 -8.85
C MET A 695 4.75 -37.72 -8.75
N GLY A 696 5.62 -38.72 -8.68
CA GLY A 696 5.22 -40.13 -8.63
C GLY A 696 4.53 -40.66 -9.90
N GLY A 697 3.93 -41.85 -9.77
CA GLY A 697 3.36 -42.64 -10.88
C GLY A 697 1.86 -42.50 -11.14
N ASN A 698 1.14 -41.58 -10.49
CA ASN A 698 -0.29 -41.37 -10.79
C ASN A 698 -0.47 -40.64 -12.16
N PRO A 699 -1.61 -40.79 -12.86
CA PRO A 699 -1.79 -40.19 -14.18
C PRO A 699 -1.74 -38.66 -14.15
N LYS A 700 -0.99 -38.04 -15.08
CA LYS A 700 -0.82 -36.59 -15.17
C LYS A 700 -1.08 -36.11 -16.60
N ASN A 701 -2.27 -35.56 -16.83
CA ASN A 701 -2.75 -35.13 -18.13
C ASN A 701 -2.65 -33.61 -18.27
N PHE A 702 -1.87 -33.16 -19.26
CA PHE A 702 -1.76 -31.76 -19.65
C PHE A 702 -2.37 -31.63 -21.04
N THR A 703 -3.37 -30.76 -21.20
CA THR A 703 -3.90 -30.42 -22.52
C THR A 703 -3.60 -28.97 -22.82
N ILE A 704 -2.78 -28.69 -23.83
CA ILE A 704 -2.34 -27.33 -24.17
C ILE A 704 -2.70 -27.08 -25.63
N ARG A 705 -3.44 -26.01 -25.87
CA ARG A 705 -3.86 -25.56 -27.20
C ARG A 705 -3.24 -24.21 -27.53
N ASN A 706 -2.82 -24.03 -28.79
CA ASN A 706 -2.36 -22.76 -29.33
C ASN A 706 -1.16 -22.17 -28.55
N LEU A 707 -0.09 -22.95 -28.41
CA LEU A 707 1.14 -22.56 -27.72
C LEU A 707 2.12 -21.89 -28.70
N SER A 708 2.41 -20.61 -28.49
CA SER A 708 3.39 -19.82 -29.27
C SER A 708 4.66 -19.55 -28.46
N VAL A 709 5.80 -20.07 -28.92
CA VAL A 709 7.09 -19.92 -28.23
C VAL A 709 8.01 -18.99 -29.04
N GLY A 710 8.81 -18.17 -28.36
CA GLY A 710 9.83 -17.34 -29.00
C GLY A 710 10.94 -18.16 -29.66
N ALA A 711 11.84 -17.48 -30.38
CA ALA A 711 13.01 -18.16 -30.93
C ALA A 711 13.90 -18.72 -29.80
N TYR A 712 14.16 -20.03 -29.79
CA TYR A 712 14.93 -20.70 -28.73
C TYR A 712 16.33 -20.09 -28.50
N GLY A 713 16.95 -19.48 -29.51
CA GLY A 713 18.22 -18.77 -29.36
C GLY A 713 18.11 -17.51 -28.51
N LEU A 714 16.98 -16.79 -28.59
CA LEU A 714 16.67 -15.63 -27.76
C LEU A 714 16.26 -16.06 -26.35
N MET A 715 15.34 -17.03 -26.24
CA MET A 715 14.86 -17.57 -24.95
C MET A 715 15.90 -18.44 -24.20
N GLN A 716 17.00 -18.82 -24.86
CA GLN A 716 18.05 -19.72 -24.32
C GLN A 716 17.52 -21.07 -23.83
N THR A 717 16.39 -21.53 -24.39
CA THR A 717 15.70 -22.77 -24.03
C THR A 717 16.50 -23.98 -24.50
N GLN A 718 16.69 -24.97 -23.62
CA GLN A 718 17.46 -26.18 -23.95
C GLN A 718 16.58 -27.36 -24.37
N ASN A 719 15.35 -27.45 -23.84
CA ASN A 719 14.38 -28.51 -24.14
C ASN A 719 12.95 -27.93 -24.01
N GLY A 720 12.01 -28.38 -24.85
CA GLY A 720 10.60 -28.03 -24.69
C GLY A 720 10.00 -28.75 -23.48
N ILE A 721 9.97 -30.09 -23.50
CA ILE A 721 9.41 -30.90 -22.40
C ILE A 721 10.50 -31.78 -21.78
N LEU A 722 10.68 -31.67 -20.47
CA LEU A 722 11.59 -32.49 -19.66
C LEU A 722 10.83 -33.19 -18.52
N VAL A 723 10.91 -34.52 -18.48
CA VAL A 723 10.53 -35.32 -17.31
C VAL A 723 11.79 -36.00 -16.78
N GLU A 724 12.17 -35.72 -15.53
CA GLU A 724 13.43 -36.22 -14.96
C GLU A 724 13.28 -36.77 -13.54
N ASN A 725 14.12 -37.77 -13.25
CA ASN A 725 14.14 -38.49 -11.98
C ASN A 725 15.49 -38.30 -11.29
N MET A 726 15.46 -37.97 -9.99
CA MET A 726 16.65 -37.71 -9.18
C MET A 726 16.78 -38.73 -8.05
N ASP A 727 18.02 -39.14 -7.77
CA ASP A 727 18.33 -40.04 -6.66
C ASP A 727 17.81 -39.48 -5.32
N GLY A 728 17.06 -40.31 -4.59
CA GLY A 728 16.47 -39.95 -3.29
C GLY A 728 15.10 -39.26 -3.36
N TYR A 729 14.60 -38.97 -4.56
CA TYR A 729 13.26 -38.44 -4.81
C TYR A 729 12.33 -39.53 -5.37
N LEU A 730 11.04 -39.22 -5.43
CA LEU A 730 10.02 -40.13 -5.94
C LEU A 730 10.08 -40.19 -7.48
N ASP A 731 10.19 -41.40 -8.01
CA ASP A 731 10.22 -41.67 -9.45
C ASP A 731 8.92 -41.22 -10.13
N THR A 732 9.02 -40.23 -11.04
CA THR A 732 7.92 -39.58 -11.73
C THR A 732 7.78 -40.08 -13.17
N TYR A 733 6.54 -40.38 -13.55
CA TYR A 733 6.14 -40.98 -14.83
C TYR A 733 4.61 -40.93 -15.00
N ASN A 734 4.08 -41.54 -16.07
CA ASN A 734 2.66 -41.50 -16.44
C ASN A 734 2.15 -40.08 -16.77
N TYR A 735 2.99 -39.29 -17.44
CA TYR A 735 2.57 -38.04 -18.07
C TYR A 735 1.93 -38.29 -19.44
N THR A 736 0.84 -37.58 -19.73
CA THR A 736 0.26 -37.45 -21.07
C THR A 736 0.19 -35.97 -21.42
N PHE A 737 0.98 -35.55 -22.40
CA PHE A 737 0.95 -34.20 -22.97
C PHE A 737 0.12 -34.24 -24.25
N ASN A 738 -1.04 -33.57 -24.26
CA ASN A 738 -1.88 -33.40 -25.44
C ASN A 738 -1.67 -31.98 -25.98
N LEU A 739 -0.84 -31.86 -27.00
CA LEU A 739 -0.48 -30.59 -27.61
C LEU A 739 -1.22 -30.41 -28.94
N VAL A 740 -2.08 -29.40 -28.99
CA VAL A 740 -2.79 -28.99 -30.21
C VAL A 740 -2.26 -27.62 -30.62
N ASN A 741 -1.73 -27.49 -31.84
CA ASN A 741 -1.16 -26.24 -32.36
C ASN A 741 0.03 -25.71 -31.54
N TYR A 742 1.23 -25.93 -32.08
CA TYR A 742 2.48 -25.43 -31.52
C TYR A 742 3.21 -24.56 -32.54
N ALA A 743 3.75 -23.42 -32.12
CA ALA A 743 4.56 -22.55 -32.95
C ALA A 743 5.86 -22.14 -32.26
N ILE A 744 6.89 -21.90 -33.07
CA ILE A 744 8.17 -21.31 -32.66
C ILE A 744 8.42 -20.11 -33.57
N ASP A 745 8.72 -18.94 -33.00
CA ASP A 745 9.05 -17.71 -33.72
C ASP A 745 8.02 -17.32 -34.81
N GLY A 746 6.73 -17.39 -34.45
CA GLY A 746 5.61 -17.11 -35.37
C GLY A 746 5.33 -18.20 -36.43
N ALA A 747 6.06 -19.31 -36.44
CA ALA A 747 5.89 -20.39 -37.42
C ALA A 747 5.31 -21.66 -36.78
N THR A 748 4.17 -22.13 -37.30
CA THR A 748 3.53 -23.39 -36.86
C THR A 748 4.40 -24.60 -37.16
N VAL A 749 4.58 -25.44 -36.15
CA VAL A 749 5.32 -26.70 -36.22
C VAL A 749 4.46 -27.81 -36.81
N SER A 750 5.04 -28.65 -37.68
CA SER A 750 4.31 -29.75 -38.34
C SER A 750 4.53 -31.14 -37.73
N LYS A 751 5.46 -31.29 -36.77
CA LYS A 751 5.85 -32.59 -36.19
C LYS A 751 6.28 -32.46 -34.73
N ALA A 752 5.87 -33.42 -33.89
CA ALA A 752 6.20 -33.45 -32.45
C ALA A 752 7.71 -33.44 -32.16
N SER A 753 8.54 -34.00 -33.04
CA SER A 753 9.99 -34.05 -32.87
C SER A 753 10.66 -32.67 -32.75
N SER A 754 10.04 -31.61 -33.23
CA SER A 754 10.54 -30.23 -33.15
C SER A 754 10.33 -29.57 -31.77
N ILE A 755 9.54 -30.19 -30.88
CA ILE A 755 9.26 -29.69 -29.54
C ILE A 755 10.48 -29.92 -28.61
N GLY A 756 11.36 -30.88 -28.93
CA GLY A 756 12.52 -31.20 -28.10
C GLY A 756 12.11 -31.92 -26.81
N LEU A 757 11.56 -33.13 -26.97
CA LEU A 757 11.13 -34.00 -25.88
C LEU A 757 12.35 -34.65 -25.18
N ARG A 758 12.30 -34.73 -23.84
CA ARG A 758 13.29 -35.37 -22.97
C ARG A 758 12.57 -36.16 -21.87
N PHE A 759 12.13 -37.37 -22.19
CA PHE A 759 11.58 -38.29 -21.21
C PHE A 759 11.69 -39.74 -21.70
N ASP A 760 11.38 -40.68 -20.82
CA ASP A 760 11.22 -42.10 -21.17
C ASP A 760 9.86 -42.31 -21.86
N GLU A 761 9.88 -42.60 -23.17
CA GLU A 761 8.69 -42.77 -24.02
C GLU A 761 7.91 -44.07 -23.72
N ASP A 762 8.52 -45.07 -23.07
CA ASP A 762 7.80 -46.28 -22.60
C ASP A 762 6.92 -45.98 -21.37
N ARG A 763 7.12 -44.80 -20.74
CA ARG A 763 6.49 -44.40 -19.47
C ARG A 763 5.71 -43.10 -19.54
N ASN A 764 5.79 -42.36 -20.64
CA ASN A 764 5.20 -41.03 -20.83
C ASN A 764 4.86 -40.80 -22.31
N THR A 765 3.77 -40.07 -22.57
CA THR A 765 3.21 -39.89 -23.91
C THR A 765 3.13 -38.41 -24.27
N CYS A 766 3.50 -38.06 -25.51
CA CYS A 766 3.21 -36.75 -26.09
C CYS A 766 2.39 -36.93 -27.38
N ASN A 767 1.11 -36.59 -27.33
CA ASN A 767 0.22 -36.53 -28.48
C ASN A 767 0.32 -35.14 -29.12
N TYR A 768 0.54 -35.08 -30.43
CA TYR A 768 0.60 -33.82 -31.18
C TYR A 768 -0.43 -33.79 -32.31
N SER A 769 -1.18 -32.70 -32.41
CA SER A 769 -2.08 -32.42 -33.54
C SER A 769 -2.03 -30.94 -33.95
N THR A 770 -2.57 -30.65 -35.14
CA THR A 770 -2.76 -29.30 -35.66
C THR A 770 -4.20 -29.13 -36.11
N GLU A 771 -4.82 -28.02 -35.75
CA GLU A 771 -6.19 -27.65 -36.08
C GLU A 771 -6.20 -26.29 -36.81
N ALA A 772 -7.22 -26.05 -37.64
CA ALA A 772 -7.33 -24.80 -38.39
C ALA A 772 -7.72 -23.62 -37.49
N GLY A 773 -7.34 -22.40 -37.87
CA GLY A 773 -7.70 -21.17 -37.16
C GLY A 773 -6.70 -20.69 -36.10
N PHE A 774 -5.62 -21.44 -35.84
CA PHE A 774 -4.52 -20.94 -35.03
C PHE A 774 -3.70 -19.90 -35.77
N THR A 775 -3.57 -18.72 -35.16
CA THR A 775 -2.65 -17.66 -35.57
C THR A 775 -1.50 -17.62 -34.57
N PRO A 776 -0.27 -18.07 -34.95
CA PRO A 776 0.89 -17.97 -34.09
C PRO A 776 1.17 -16.53 -33.66
N VAL A 777 1.46 -16.34 -32.38
CA VAL A 777 2.03 -15.07 -31.90
C VAL A 777 3.50 -15.02 -32.30
N LYS A 778 3.96 -13.83 -32.69
CA LYS A 778 5.38 -13.55 -32.91
C LYS A 778 5.74 -12.27 -32.17
N ARG A 779 6.92 -12.26 -31.53
CA ARG A 779 7.51 -11.03 -31.01
C ARG A 779 8.13 -10.21 -32.14
N GLU A 780 7.94 -8.90 -32.08
CA GLU A 780 8.62 -7.92 -32.94
C GLU A 780 9.46 -6.97 -32.09
N ASP A 781 10.63 -6.60 -32.63
CA ASP A 781 11.56 -5.65 -32.02
C ASP A 781 11.71 -4.42 -32.92
N TYR A 782 11.50 -3.26 -32.32
CA TYR A 782 11.39 -1.99 -33.01
C TYR A 782 12.66 -1.18 -32.81
N TYR A 783 13.48 -1.13 -33.87
CA TYR A 783 14.77 -0.44 -33.86
C TYR A 783 14.59 1.08 -33.84
N ALA A 784 15.33 1.74 -32.95
CA ALA A 784 15.21 3.16 -32.64
C ALA A 784 16.57 3.90 -32.71
N ASP A 785 17.67 3.22 -32.42
CA ASP A 785 19.05 3.75 -32.35
C ASP A 785 19.12 5.13 -31.65
N TYR A 786 18.54 5.20 -30.45
CA TYR A 786 18.40 6.43 -29.70
C TYR A 786 19.61 6.70 -28.83
N THR A 787 20.22 7.87 -29.04
CA THR A 787 21.17 8.47 -28.10
C THR A 787 20.52 9.66 -27.41
N MET A 788 20.39 9.60 -26.08
CA MET A 788 19.85 10.70 -25.29
C MET A 788 20.80 11.93 -25.37
N PRO A 789 20.27 13.14 -25.68
CA PRO A 789 21.08 14.35 -25.73
C PRO A 789 21.34 14.93 -24.33
N SER A 790 22.44 15.67 -24.17
CA SER A 790 22.77 16.43 -22.95
C SER A 790 22.86 15.58 -21.67
N LYS A 791 23.31 14.32 -21.78
CA LYS A 791 23.48 13.41 -20.63
C LYS A 791 24.40 14.00 -19.58
N VAL A 792 24.10 13.72 -18.32
CA VAL A 792 24.89 14.15 -17.17
C VAL A 792 25.45 12.90 -16.49
N TYR A 793 26.73 12.94 -16.14
CA TYR A 793 27.42 11.84 -15.48
C TYR A 793 28.04 12.31 -14.16
N ILE A 794 28.00 11.49 -13.12
CA ILE A 794 28.95 11.57 -11.99
C ILE A 794 29.93 10.42 -12.18
N GLY A 795 31.21 10.73 -12.39
CA GLY A 795 32.20 9.73 -12.80
C GLY A 795 31.81 9.09 -14.13
N ALA A 796 31.46 7.80 -14.08
CA ALA A 796 30.92 7.01 -15.19
C ALA A 796 29.41 6.73 -15.06
N LEU A 797 28.77 7.01 -13.91
CA LEU A 797 27.34 6.80 -13.71
C LEU A 797 26.53 7.89 -14.42
N GLN A 798 25.62 7.51 -15.32
CA GLN A 798 24.65 8.45 -15.92
C GLN A 798 23.57 8.80 -14.88
N LEU A 799 23.28 10.09 -14.73
CA LEU A 799 22.21 10.59 -13.88
C LEU A 799 20.89 10.70 -14.66
N MET A 800 19.81 10.31 -14.00
CA MET A 800 18.44 10.59 -14.43
C MET A 800 17.84 11.65 -13.51
N PHE A 801 17.03 12.54 -14.07
CA PHE A 801 16.39 13.63 -13.33
C PHE A 801 14.87 13.59 -13.50
N ASN A 802 14.18 14.00 -12.45
CA ASN A 802 12.73 14.10 -12.35
C ASN A 802 12.25 15.24 -13.25
N ASN A 803 12.92 16.38 -13.10
CA ASN A 803 12.79 17.57 -13.92
C ASN A 803 13.83 17.55 -15.06
N PRO A 804 13.47 17.98 -16.29
CA PRO A 804 14.35 17.87 -17.45
C PRO A 804 15.59 18.75 -17.31
N VAL A 805 16.75 18.28 -17.81
CA VAL A 805 17.94 19.13 -17.96
C VAL A 805 17.64 20.20 -19.01
N VAL A 806 17.48 21.46 -18.57
CA VAL A 806 17.12 22.55 -19.48
C VAL A 806 18.37 23.14 -20.11
N LYS A 807 18.43 23.18 -21.44
CA LYS A 807 19.49 23.88 -22.18
C LYS A 807 19.05 25.31 -22.50
N GLN A 808 19.71 26.30 -21.89
CA GLN A 808 19.52 27.72 -22.23
C GLN A 808 20.76 28.25 -22.94
N SER A 809 20.62 28.53 -24.24
CA SER A 809 21.73 28.87 -25.14
C SER A 809 22.85 27.81 -25.11
N ASN A 810 23.99 28.12 -24.47
CA ASN A 810 25.15 27.23 -24.34
C ASN A 810 25.34 26.69 -22.91
N GLU A 811 24.44 27.01 -21.98
CA GLU A 811 24.49 26.56 -20.59
C GLU A 811 23.50 25.40 -20.37
N LEU A 812 23.90 24.41 -19.56
CA LEU A 812 22.99 23.39 -19.05
C LEU A 812 22.54 23.79 -17.65
N LEU A 813 21.24 23.70 -17.41
CA LEU A 813 20.59 23.90 -16.13
C LEU A 813 20.20 22.52 -15.57
N LEU A 814 20.69 22.22 -14.36
CA LEU A 814 20.34 21.00 -13.62
C LEU A 814 19.36 21.32 -12.51
N PRO A 815 18.35 20.47 -12.23
CA PRO A 815 17.47 20.65 -11.08
C PRO A 815 18.29 20.66 -9.79
N TYR A 816 18.24 21.76 -9.05
CA TYR A 816 19.26 22.09 -8.04
C TYR A 816 19.27 21.12 -6.86
N GLU A 817 18.09 20.82 -6.29
CA GLU A 817 18.00 19.91 -5.14
C GLU A 817 18.33 18.46 -5.53
N GLU A 818 17.94 18.03 -6.73
CA GLU A 818 18.26 16.70 -7.25
C GLU A 818 19.79 16.53 -7.40
N ILE A 819 20.47 17.47 -8.08
CA ILE A 819 21.93 17.35 -8.26
C ILE A 819 22.71 17.53 -6.95
N ARG A 820 22.23 18.38 -6.03
CA ARG A 820 22.82 18.55 -4.70
C ARG A 820 22.76 17.25 -3.89
N THR A 821 21.62 16.56 -3.94
CA THR A 821 21.41 15.26 -3.31
C THR A 821 22.29 14.18 -3.92
N LEU A 822 22.32 14.07 -5.26
CA LEU A 822 23.14 13.09 -5.99
C LEU A 822 24.66 13.28 -5.75
N LEU A 823 25.12 14.53 -5.60
CA LEU A 823 26.50 14.87 -5.24
C LEU A 823 26.80 14.75 -3.73
N ARG A 824 25.81 14.37 -2.91
CA ARG A 824 25.94 14.15 -1.45
C ARG A 824 26.57 15.36 -0.72
N THR A 825 26.16 16.57 -1.08
CA THR A 825 26.84 17.80 -0.64
C THR A 825 25.89 18.79 0.04
N GLU A 826 26.33 19.33 1.19
CA GLU A 826 25.65 20.44 1.87
C GLU A 826 25.97 21.80 1.25
N LYS A 827 26.86 21.86 0.23
CA LYS A 827 27.21 23.12 -0.44
C LYS A 827 26.04 23.66 -1.25
N THR A 828 25.88 24.98 -1.21
CA THR A 828 24.81 25.71 -1.88
C THR A 828 25.32 26.49 -3.08
N ALA A 829 24.47 26.66 -4.09
CA ALA A 829 24.75 27.48 -5.27
C ALA A 829 23.61 28.48 -5.53
N THR A 830 23.91 29.56 -6.25
CA THR A 830 22.87 30.45 -6.78
C THR A 830 22.04 29.72 -7.82
N THR A 831 20.72 29.74 -7.64
CA THR A 831 19.75 29.11 -8.54
C THR A 831 19.07 30.11 -9.47
N VAL A 832 18.36 29.59 -10.47
CA VAL A 832 17.45 30.30 -11.36
C VAL A 832 16.14 29.51 -11.38
N ASP A 833 15.00 30.19 -11.22
CA ASP A 833 13.70 29.55 -11.40
C ASP A 833 13.42 29.30 -12.89
N VAL A 834 12.98 28.10 -13.23
CA VAL A 834 12.45 27.77 -14.56
C VAL A 834 11.13 27.01 -14.38
N GLY A 835 10.03 27.75 -14.34
CA GLY A 835 8.67 27.19 -14.26
C GLY A 835 8.29 26.71 -12.86
N GLY A 836 8.74 27.40 -11.82
CA GLY A 836 8.49 27.03 -10.42
C GLY A 836 9.45 25.98 -9.86
N VAL A 837 10.47 25.59 -10.63
CA VAL A 837 11.53 24.66 -10.21
C VAL A 837 12.87 25.40 -10.19
N ALA A 838 13.62 25.23 -9.09
CA ALA A 838 14.94 25.83 -8.94
C ALA A 838 16.03 25.02 -9.67
N TYR A 839 16.76 25.67 -10.57
CA TYR A 839 17.87 25.09 -11.32
C TYR A 839 19.21 25.74 -11.00
N VAL A 840 20.30 24.98 -11.11
CA VAL A 840 21.69 25.47 -11.05
C VAL A 840 22.39 25.34 -12.40
N LYS A 841 23.22 26.33 -12.74
CA LYS A 841 24.04 26.32 -13.96
C LYS A 841 25.19 25.33 -13.83
N ALA A 842 25.41 24.51 -14.85
CA ALA A 842 26.52 23.55 -14.90
C ALA A 842 27.89 24.23 -14.72
N SER A 843 28.08 25.43 -15.26
CA SER A 843 29.28 26.26 -15.09
C SER A 843 29.57 26.68 -13.63
N VAL A 844 28.56 26.71 -12.76
CA VAL A 844 28.68 27.16 -11.35
C VAL A 844 28.97 26.00 -10.38
N LEU A 845 28.62 24.75 -10.73
CA LEU A 845 28.71 23.59 -9.83
C LEU A 845 30.06 23.45 -9.11
N ALA A 846 31.16 23.57 -9.86
CA ALA A 846 32.51 23.41 -9.30
C ALA A 846 32.96 24.64 -8.49
N SER A 847 32.60 25.86 -8.91
CA SER A 847 33.00 27.09 -8.22
C SER A 847 32.21 27.32 -6.91
N ALA A 848 30.97 26.85 -6.85
CA ALA A 848 30.17 26.77 -5.63
C ALA A 848 30.56 25.56 -4.73
N GLY A 849 31.46 24.68 -5.21
CA GLY A 849 31.95 23.53 -4.46
C GLY A 849 30.97 22.36 -4.34
N LEU A 850 29.89 22.31 -5.14
CA LEU A 850 28.98 21.16 -5.17
C LEU A 850 29.70 19.91 -5.69
N CYS A 851 30.58 20.07 -6.69
CA CYS A 851 31.43 19.01 -7.22
C CYS A 851 32.90 19.46 -7.24
N LYS A 852 33.82 18.50 -7.41
CA LYS A 852 35.26 18.77 -7.56
C LYS A 852 35.60 19.38 -8.92
N SER A 853 34.88 18.96 -9.97
CA SER A 853 34.98 19.53 -11.31
C SER A 853 33.73 19.21 -12.12
N ALA A 854 33.42 20.10 -13.08
CA ALA A 854 32.39 19.93 -14.09
C ALA A 854 33.02 20.17 -15.48
N ALA A 855 32.81 19.26 -16.44
CA ALA A 855 33.43 19.34 -17.76
C ALA A 855 32.49 18.83 -18.86
N MET A 856 32.31 19.60 -19.92
CA MET A 856 31.58 19.16 -21.11
C MET A 856 32.48 18.30 -22.01
N LYS A 857 32.00 17.15 -22.47
CA LYS A 857 32.64 16.32 -23.50
C LYS A 857 31.57 15.77 -24.43
N ASN A 858 31.75 15.93 -25.75
CA ASN A 858 30.83 15.44 -26.79
C ASN A 858 29.34 15.80 -26.55
N GLY A 859 29.06 16.99 -26.00
CA GLY A 859 27.71 17.46 -25.68
C GLY A 859 27.14 16.99 -24.33
N ASN A 860 27.83 16.08 -23.63
CA ASN A 860 27.45 15.58 -22.31
C ASN A 860 28.24 16.26 -21.19
N LEU A 861 27.67 16.35 -19.99
CA LEU A 861 28.28 16.93 -18.80
C LEU A 861 28.87 15.83 -17.91
N TYR A 862 30.16 15.91 -17.59
CA TYR A 862 30.84 15.01 -16.67
C TYR A 862 31.21 15.75 -15.39
N LEU A 863 30.70 15.24 -14.27
CA LEU A 863 30.95 15.75 -12.92
C LEU A 863 31.89 14.78 -12.19
N THR A 864 32.81 15.33 -11.40
CA THR A 864 33.61 14.55 -10.45
C THR A 864 33.11 14.89 -9.05
N PRO A 865 32.65 13.92 -8.24
CA PRO A 865 32.14 14.21 -6.91
C PRO A 865 33.29 14.73 -6.01
N GLN A 866 32.93 15.46 -4.96
CA GLN A 866 33.87 15.68 -3.85
C GLN A 866 33.93 14.38 -3.05
N TYR A 867 35.12 13.84 -2.84
CA TYR A 867 35.32 12.63 -2.04
C TYR A 867 36.34 12.91 -0.94
N ASN A 868 35.95 12.69 0.31
CA ASN A 868 36.70 13.02 1.52
C ASN A 868 37.05 11.77 2.35
N GLY A 869 36.88 10.57 1.79
CA GLY A 869 37.13 9.30 2.48
C GLY A 869 35.92 8.73 3.22
N GLU A 870 34.73 9.26 2.97
CA GLU A 870 33.46 8.78 3.51
C GLU A 870 33.09 7.37 3.02
N ASN A 871 32.13 6.76 3.73
CA ASN A 871 31.51 5.51 3.31
C ASN A 871 30.68 5.74 2.04
N LEU A 872 30.94 4.96 1.00
CA LEU A 872 30.22 5.03 -0.26
C LEU A 872 28.83 4.37 -0.17
N LEU A 873 28.66 3.39 0.72
CA LEU A 873 27.36 2.80 1.05
C LEU A 873 26.58 3.81 1.94
N LEU A 874 25.44 4.32 1.47
CA LEU A 874 24.53 5.09 2.34
C LEU A 874 23.67 4.14 3.17
N ALA A 875 23.06 4.67 4.24
CA ALA A 875 22.08 3.92 5.03
C ALA A 875 20.88 3.48 4.18
N ASP A 876 20.48 4.31 3.20
CA ASP A 876 19.25 4.18 2.44
C ASP A 876 19.47 3.85 0.94
N SER A 877 20.72 3.82 0.44
CA SER A 877 21.03 3.65 -1.00
C SER A 877 21.03 2.19 -1.48
N GLY A 878 20.16 1.38 -0.90
CA GLY A 878 20.10 -0.06 -1.10
C GLY A 878 20.43 -0.79 0.18
N GLU A 879 19.44 -1.52 0.69
CA GLU A 879 19.60 -2.43 1.80
C GLU A 879 20.71 -3.45 1.49
N ILE A 880 21.39 -3.95 2.53
CA ILE A 880 22.60 -4.78 2.40
C ILE A 880 22.32 -6.23 1.96
N SER A 881 21.10 -6.49 1.52
CA SER A 881 20.64 -7.74 0.91
C SER A 881 20.75 -7.57 -0.63
N HIS A 882 20.59 -8.55 -1.53
CA HIS A 882 19.70 -9.71 -1.52
C HIS A 882 20.31 -10.83 -2.38
N TYR A 883 21.00 -11.80 -1.76
CA TYR A 883 21.31 -13.08 -2.44
C TYR A 883 21.55 -14.22 -1.45
N ALA A 884 20.49 -14.60 -0.76
CA ALA A 884 20.25 -16.03 -0.62
C ALA A 884 20.04 -16.58 -2.04
N ARG A 885 21.05 -17.23 -2.61
CA ARG A 885 20.82 -18.04 -3.83
C ARG A 885 19.80 -19.12 -3.46
N ALA A 886 19.10 -19.66 -4.45
CA ALA A 886 18.39 -20.95 -4.44
C ALA A 886 17.89 -21.55 -3.09
N THR A 887 16.57 -21.75 -3.02
CA THR A 887 15.80 -22.54 -2.01
C THR A 887 15.45 -21.83 -0.70
N GLY A 888 14.17 -21.93 -0.32
CA GLY A 888 13.66 -21.45 0.96
C GLY A 888 14.38 -22.07 2.16
N GLY A 889 14.55 -21.30 3.23
CA GLY A 889 15.33 -21.69 4.41
C GLY A 889 16.77 -21.15 4.44
N GLN A 890 17.11 -20.21 3.55
CA GLN A 890 18.15 -19.22 3.81
C GLN A 890 17.48 -17.87 4.02
N GLN A 891 17.97 -17.11 4.99
CA GLN A 891 17.40 -15.80 5.28
C GLN A 891 18.50 -14.82 5.67
N LEU A 892 18.37 -13.59 5.17
CA LEU A 892 19.05 -12.42 5.70
C LEU A 892 18.00 -11.55 6.40
N CYS A 893 18.30 -11.06 7.59
CA CYS A 893 17.42 -10.14 8.32
C CYS A 893 18.24 -9.03 9.00
N SER A 894 17.65 -7.85 9.14
CA SER A 894 18.21 -6.75 9.90
C SER A 894 17.73 -6.80 11.36
N LYS A 895 18.51 -6.20 12.27
CA LYS A 895 18.10 -5.82 13.63
C LYS A 895 18.95 -4.65 14.10
N VAL A 896 18.44 -3.85 15.04
CA VAL A 896 19.19 -2.76 15.66
C VAL A 896 19.64 -3.17 17.07
N GLU A 897 20.95 -3.28 17.30
CA GLU A 897 21.52 -3.39 18.65
C GLU A 897 22.29 -2.09 18.95
N ASN A 898 21.90 -1.36 20.00
CA ASN A 898 22.54 -0.10 20.43
C ASN A 898 22.71 0.94 19.29
N GLY A 899 21.66 1.14 18.48
CA GLY A 899 21.69 2.05 17.33
C GLY A 899 22.52 1.57 16.12
N THR A 900 23.11 0.37 16.18
CA THR A 900 23.84 -0.23 15.06
C THR A 900 22.96 -1.24 14.34
N VAL A 901 22.78 -1.08 13.03
CA VAL A 901 22.14 -2.10 12.18
C VAL A 901 23.09 -3.31 12.04
N ILE A 902 22.57 -4.49 12.36
CA ILE A 902 23.21 -5.79 12.20
C ILE A 902 22.40 -6.60 11.20
N TYR A 903 23.09 -7.14 10.21
CA TYR A 903 22.53 -8.05 9.22
C TYR A 903 22.91 -9.48 9.60
N ARG A 904 21.91 -10.32 9.81
CA ARG A 904 22.03 -11.70 10.27
C ARG A 904 21.62 -12.65 9.16
N THR A 905 22.55 -13.51 8.74
CA THR A 905 22.25 -14.65 7.87
C THR A 905 21.96 -15.89 8.72
N ASP A 906 20.77 -16.46 8.58
CA ASP A 906 20.41 -17.78 9.10
C ASP A 906 20.42 -18.82 7.96
N ASN A 907 21.17 -19.91 8.15
CA ASN A 907 21.46 -20.96 7.15
C ASN A 907 20.80 -22.29 7.56
N VAL A 908 19.48 -22.29 7.73
CA VAL A 908 18.76 -23.45 8.29
C VAL A 908 18.70 -24.67 7.35
N VAL A 909 19.07 -24.50 6.08
CA VAL A 909 19.23 -25.59 5.08
C VAL A 909 20.67 -26.06 4.85
N TYR A 910 21.63 -25.61 5.67
CA TYR A 910 23.03 -26.08 5.67
C TYR A 910 23.70 -26.07 4.28
N LYS A 911 23.66 -24.93 3.57
CA LYS A 911 24.31 -24.76 2.25
C LYS A 911 25.68 -24.08 2.38
N GLN A 912 26.53 -24.25 1.38
CA GLN A 912 27.91 -23.73 1.31
C GLN A 912 28.01 -22.44 0.49
N TRP A 913 27.01 -21.57 0.61
CA TRP A 913 26.89 -20.30 -0.13
C TRP A 913 25.78 -19.38 0.40
N ALA A 914 25.29 -19.60 1.62
CA ALA A 914 24.32 -18.71 2.25
C ALA A 914 25.02 -17.45 2.72
N GLY A 915 24.45 -16.25 2.51
CA GLY A 915 25.12 -15.03 2.96
C GLY A 915 24.52 -13.71 2.51
N VAL A 916 25.42 -12.73 2.41
CA VAL A 916 25.12 -11.32 2.17
C VAL A 916 25.70 -10.93 0.82
N ARG A 917 24.89 -10.35 -0.07
CA ARG A 917 25.33 -9.78 -1.34
C ARG A 917 24.86 -8.35 -1.44
N ARG A 918 25.72 -7.46 -1.93
CA ARG A 918 25.38 -6.07 -2.26
C ARG A 918 26.00 -5.70 -3.59
N TYR A 919 25.19 -5.16 -4.49
CA TYR A 919 25.64 -4.51 -5.73
C TYR A 919 26.30 -3.18 -5.37
N ILE A 920 27.40 -2.85 -6.06
CA ILE A 920 28.18 -1.62 -5.85
C ILE A 920 28.51 -0.92 -7.18
N GLY A 921 27.76 -1.24 -8.23
CA GLY A 921 27.93 -0.67 -9.58
C GLY A 921 27.89 0.85 -9.54
N ASP A 922 26.82 1.44 -9.00
CA ASP A 922 26.65 2.89 -8.90
C ASP A 922 27.76 3.58 -8.11
N GLU A 923 28.11 3.06 -6.92
CA GLU A 923 29.21 3.61 -6.13
C GLU A 923 30.55 3.54 -6.88
N THR A 924 30.85 2.41 -7.53
CA THR A 924 32.12 2.25 -8.25
C THR A 924 32.16 3.03 -9.57
N ALA A 925 31.02 3.22 -10.23
CA ALA A 925 30.85 4.09 -11.39
C ALA A 925 31.01 5.58 -11.02
N MET A 926 30.39 6.04 -9.92
CA MET A 926 30.49 7.44 -9.45
C MET A 926 31.91 7.85 -9.08
N TYR A 927 32.62 7.00 -8.33
CA TYR A 927 33.95 7.33 -7.78
C TYR A 927 35.11 6.79 -8.63
N GLY A 928 34.83 5.91 -9.59
CA GLY A 928 35.72 5.51 -10.67
C GLY A 928 36.84 4.53 -10.29
N ALA A 929 37.65 4.14 -11.27
CA ALA A 929 38.69 3.10 -11.15
C ALA A 929 39.73 3.40 -10.07
N GLY A 930 40.26 2.35 -9.42
CA GLY A 930 41.22 2.46 -8.34
C GLY A 930 41.08 1.39 -7.24
N THR A 931 41.67 1.65 -6.09
CA THR A 931 41.71 0.72 -4.94
C THR A 931 40.48 0.93 -4.05
N TYR A 932 39.71 -0.11 -3.79
CA TYR A 932 38.57 -0.10 -2.88
C TYR A 932 38.81 -1.00 -1.67
N THR A 933 38.37 -0.57 -0.49
CA THR A 933 38.41 -1.34 0.76
C THR A 933 37.02 -1.47 1.36
N LEU A 934 36.57 -2.71 1.49
CA LEU A 934 35.40 -3.12 2.26
C LEU A 934 35.84 -3.50 3.68
N THR A 935 35.28 -2.83 4.69
CA THR A 935 35.45 -3.17 6.10
C THR A 935 34.10 -3.52 6.71
N PHE A 936 34.07 -4.53 7.59
CA PHE A 936 32.89 -4.89 8.38
C PHE A 936 33.28 -5.63 9.66
N ARG A 937 32.36 -5.73 10.61
CA ARG A 937 32.47 -6.61 11.79
C ARG A 937 31.66 -7.87 11.54
N VAL A 938 32.12 -9.03 12.02
CA VAL A 938 31.43 -10.31 11.89
C VAL A 938 31.48 -11.15 13.17
N ARG A 939 30.40 -11.88 13.47
CA ARG A 939 30.33 -12.96 14.47
C ARG A 939 29.48 -14.14 13.94
N ALA A 940 29.58 -15.32 14.54
CA ALA A 940 28.85 -16.52 14.14
C ALA A 940 28.45 -17.41 15.33
N ASP A 941 27.63 -18.42 15.07
CA ASP A 941 27.10 -19.35 16.07
C ASP A 941 28.17 -20.10 16.89
N SER A 942 29.34 -20.34 16.31
CA SER A 942 30.52 -20.87 17.01
C SER A 942 31.82 -20.55 16.28
N ALA A 943 32.95 -20.72 16.98
CA ALA A 943 34.27 -20.42 16.44
C ALA A 943 34.70 -21.45 15.38
N ARG A 944 35.03 -20.97 14.18
CA ARG A 944 35.41 -21.80 13.03
C ARG A 944 36.43 -21.10 12.14
N THR A 945 37.42 -21.86 11.67
CA THR A 945 38.47 -21.38 10.78
C THR A 945 38.01 -21.39 9.32
N ASN A 946 38.22 -20.29 8.58
CA ASN A 946 37.86 -20.17 7.14
C ASN A 946 36.39 -20.52 6.81
N ALA A 947 35.46 -20.22 7.72
CA ALA A 947 34.07 -20.66 7.62
C ALA A 947 33.21 -19.83 6.65
N LEU A 948 33.56 -18.57 6.42
CA LEU A 948 32.94 -17.69 5.42
C LEU A 948 33.95 -17.29 4.34
N ARG A 949 33.47 -16.67 3.26
CA ARG A 949 34.26 -16.09 2.17
C ARG A 949 33.72 -14.73 1.77
N VAL A 950 34.62 -13.75 1.68
CA VAL A 950 34.39 -12.49 0.97
C VAL A 950 34.94 -12.61 -0.46
N LYS A 951 34.20 -12.10 -1.46
CA LYS A 951 34.66 -11.96 -2.85
C LYS A 951 33.96 -10.79 -3.54
N THR A 952 34.56 -10.28 -4.62
CA THR A 952 33.90 -9.42 -5.61
C THR A 952 33.69 -10.16 -6.92
N THR A 953 32.69 -9.76 -7.72
CA THR A 953 32.29 -10.43 -8.97
C THR A 953 31.69 -9.43 -9.97
N LEU A 954 31.90 -9.67 -11.26
CA LEU A 954 31.34 -8.94 -12.42
C LEU A 954 30.45 -9.84 -13.29
N LYS A 955 29.76 -9.26 -14.28
CA LYS A 955 28.83 -9.90 -15.22
C LYS A 955 29.33 -11.24 -15.79
N ASN A 956 30.58 -11.29 -16.26
CA ASN A 956 31.15 -12.50 -16.88
C ASN A 956 31.72 -13.53 -15.89
N ASN A 957 31.44 -13.40 -14.59
CA ASN A 957 31.87 -14.31 -13.52
C ASN A 957 33.40 -14.38 -13.29
N ASP A 958 34.17 -13.48 -13.92
CA ASP A 958 35.59 -13.31 -13.67
C ASP A 958 35.83 -12.91 -12.20
N ARG A 959 36.61 -13.74 -11.51
CA ARG A 959 36.86 -13.60 -10.07
C ARG A 959 38.19 -12.88 -9.85
N PHE A 960 38.10 -11.64 -9.38
CA PHE A 960 39.25 -10.82 -8.98
C PHE A 960 40.11 -11.53 -7.94
N THR A 961 39.51 -11.75 -6.77
CA THR A 961 40.12 -12.37 -5.60
C THR A 961 38.99 -12.88 -4.69
N TYR A 962 39.33 -13.75 -3.75
CA TYR A 962 38.48 -14.03 -2.60
C TYR A 962 39.34 -14.13 -1.35
N LYS A 963 38.75 -13.90 -0.18
CA LYS A 963 39.41 -14.04 1.11
C LYS A 963 38.50 -14.81 2.05
N ASN A 964 38.99 -15.92 2.59
CA ASN A 964 38.25 -16.70 3.58
C ASN A 964 38.32 -15.98 4.94
N VAL A 965 37.26 -16.13 5.74
CA VAL A 965 37.09 -15.48 7.05
C VAL A 965 36.97 -16.55 8.12
N SER A 966 37.82 -16.47 9.15
CA SER A 966 37.61 -17.20 10.40
C SER A 966 36.67 -16.40 11.29
N VAL A 967 35.70 -17.06 11.91
CA VAL A 967 34.63 -16.44 12.70
C VAL A 967 34.70 -16.93 14.15
N THR A 968 34.19 -16.14 15.08
CA THR A 968 34.01 -16.49 16.50
C THR A 968 32.61 -16.05 16.96
N LYS A 969 32.26 -16.34 18.22
CA LYS A 969 31.02 -15.80 18.83
C LYS A 969 31.10 -14.28 19.09
N ASP A 970 32.31 -13.74 19.14
CA ASP A 970 32.58 -12.33 19.41
C ASP A 970 32.81 -11.55 18.11
N TRP A 971 32.51 -10.26 18.15
CA TRP A 971 32.66 -9.38 16.99
C TRP A 971 34.14 -9.23 16.58
N THR A 972 34.48 -9.74 15.39
CA THR A 972 35.80 -9.61 14.77
C THR A 972 35.74 -8.61 13.61
N VAL A 973 36.67 -7.66 13.53
CA VAL A 973 36.78 -6.75 12.36
C VAL A 973 37.46 -7.47 11.21
N PHE A 974 36.91 -7.34 10.01
CA PHE A 974 37.48 -7.86 8.77
C PHE A 974 37.66 -6.76 7.73
N VAL A 975 38.73 -6.87 6.96
CA VAL A 975 39.10 -5.91 5.90
C VAL A 975 39.40 -6.70 4.62
N TYR A 976 38.78 -6.29 3.52
CA TYR A 976 38.94 -6.84 2.18
C TYR A 976 39.20 -5.71 1.19
N THR A 977 40.30 -5.79 0.47
CA THR A 977 40.74 -4.77 -0.50
C THR A 977 40.80 -5.37 -1.90
N PHE A 978 40.33 -4.64 -2.89
CA PHE A 978 40.29 -5.04 -4.29
C PHE A 978 40.56 -3.84 -5.21
N GLU A 979 40.98 -4.12 -6.44
CA GLU A 979 41.31 -3.11 -7.46
C GLU A 979 40.29 -3.18 -8.60
N LEU A 980 39.90 -2.03 -9.16
CA LEU A 980 39.02 -1.92 -10.34
C LEU A 980 39.68 -1.11 -11.45
N THR A 981 39.60 -1.61 -12.69
CA THR A 981 40.02 -0.89 -13.90
C THR A 981 38.92 0.01 -14.44
N ALA A 982 39.26 0.89 -15.39
CA ALA A 982 38.31 1.81 -16.03
C ALA A 982 37.20 1.12 -16.85
N GLU A 983 37.42 -0.13 -17.28
CA GLU A 983 36.43 -0.95 -18.00
C GLU A 983 35.43 -1.63 -17.05
N GLN A 984 35.83 -1.86 -15.80
CA GLN A 984 35.09 -2.64 -14.81
C GLN A 984 34.12 -1.82 -13.98
N ILE A 985 34.39 -0.52 -13.82
CA ILE A 985 33.51 0.44 -13.12
C ILE A 985 32.21 0.76 -13.86
N THR A 986 32.10 0.36 -15.14
CA THR A 986 30.90 0.55 -15.97
C THR A 986 30.00 -0.68 -16.00
N ASP A 987 30.32 -1.75 -15.28
CA ASP A 987 29.47 -2.93 -15.17
C ASP A 987 28.44 -2.74 -14.03
N PRO A 988 27.13 -2.61 -14.33
CA PRO A 988 26.11 -2.47 -13.30
C PRO A 988 26.00 -3.71 -12.39
N LEU A 989 26.52 -4.86 -12.82
CA LEU A 989 26.48 -6.12 -12.06
C LEU A 989 27.68 -6.31 -11.12
N MET A 990 28.52 -5.28 -10.94
CA MET A 990 29.59 -5.29 -9.95
C MET A 990 29.02 -5.46 -8.52
N MET A 991 29.50 -6.47 -7.80
CA MET A 991 28.98 -6.86 -6.48
C MET A 991 30.08 -7.32 -5.52
N PHE A 992 29.79 -7.28 -4.22
CA PHE A 992 30.48 -8.10 -3.21
C PHE A 992 29.55 -9.14 -2.58
N ASP A 993 30.13 -10.28 -2.20
CA ASP A 993 29.48 -11.41 -1.51
C ASP A 993 30.23 -11.71 -0.20
N ILE A 994 29.51 -12.01 0.88
CA ILE A 994 30.01 -12.54 2.17
C ILE A 994 29.22 -13.81 2.50
N ASN A 995 29.71 -14.99 2.09
CA ASN A 995 28.93 -16.24 2.08
C ASN A 995 29.59 -17.38 2.87
N THR A 996 28.79 -18.33 3.37
CA THR A 996 29.29 -19.54 4.03
C THR A 996 30.13 -20.40 3.08
N LEU A 997 31.16 -21.04 3.63
CA LEU A 997 31.90 -22.15 3.02
C LEU A 997 31.66 -23.45 3.78
N ASP A 998 31.62 -23.35 5.11
CA ASP A 998 31.23 -24.47 5.97
C ASP A 998 29.70 -24.50 6.13
N LYS A 999 29.10 -25.60 5.65
CA LYS A 999 27.67 -25.87 5.82
C LYS A 999 27.24 -25.99 7.28
N SER A 1000 28.17 -26.20 8.22
CA SER A 1000 27.88 -26.30 9.65
C SER A 1000 27.61 -24.95 10.31
N VAL A 1001 27.92 -23.82 9.65
CA VAL A 1001 27.54 -22.47 10.12
C VAL A 1001 26.02 -22.38 10.10
N VAL A 1002 25.42 -22.34 11.28
CA VAL A 1002 23.95 -22.23 11.45
C VAL A 1002 23.52 -20.79 11.22
N TRP A 1003 24.31 -19.84 11.70
CA TRP A 1003 24.08 -18.41 11.46
C TRP A 1003 25.37 -17.61 11.59
N PHE A 1004 25.41 -16.47 10.92
CA PHE A 1004 26.41 -15.43 11.14
C PHE A 1004 25.78 -14.04 11.06
N GLU A 1005 26.45 -13.04 11.65
CA GLU A 1005 25.99 -11.66 11.71
C GLU A 1005 27.11 -10.73 11.28
N VAL A 1006 26.77 -9.71 10.48
CA VAL A 1006 27.67 -8.64 10.04
C VAL A 1006 27.12 -7.26 10.40
N CYS A 1007 27.98 -6.31 10.74
CA CYS A 1007 27.59 -4.92 10.98
C CYS A 1007 28.73 -3.93 10.67
N GLY A 1008 28.39 -2.64 10.60
CA GLY A 1008 29.37 -1.58 10.30
C GLY A 1008 30.05 -1.78 8.94
N LEU A 1009 29.27 -2.11 7.91
CA LEU A 1009 29.76 -2.28 6.54
C LEU A 1009 30.13 -0.91 5.94
N THR A 1010 31.39 -0.75 5.56
CA THR A 1010 31.89 0.46 4.92
C THR A 1010 32.67 0.12 3.65
N LEU A 1011 32.31 0.75 2.53
CA LEU A 1011 33.10 0.73 1.29
C LEU A 1011 33.79 2.09 1.15
N VAL A 1012 35.11 2.09 1.06
CA VAL A 1012 35.94 3.31 0.97
C VAL A 1012 36.87 3.19 -0.23
N LYS A 1013 36.95 4.23 -1.07
CA LYS A 1013 37.98 4.33 -2.10
C LYS A 1013 39.27 4.84 -1.48
N VAL A 1014 40.37 4.12 -1.69
CA VAL A 1014 41.67 4.39 -1.04
C VAL A 1014 42.65 5.08 -2.00
N LYS A 1015 42.53 4.83 -3.31
CA LYS A 1015 43.34 5.42 -4.38
C LYS A 1015 42.48 5.57 -5.64
#